data_AF-A0A2S0VYF6-F1
#
_entry.id   AF-A0A2S0VYF6-F1
#
_cell.length_a   1.000
_cell.length_b   1.000
_cell.length_c   1.000
_cell.angle_alpha   90.00
_cell.angle_beta   90.00
_cell.angle_gamma   90.00
#
_symmetry.space_group_name_H-M   'P 1'
#
loop_
_entity.id
_entity.type
_entity.pdbx_description
1 polymer ?
#
loop_
_entity_poly.entity_id
_entity_poly.type
_entity_poly.pdbx_seq_one_letter_code
_entity_poly.pdbx_strand_id
1 'polypeptide(L)'
;MMLGSLFFPLAISGCVINQAAPEKNELTIYSKPTEASSLVQLTMTNPSTFARKDEISYFSFEQLGLNPVNPKAKHLVVYQDQTPIPSQTVDTDNDGVHDKLAILAQYQAQQTLALEIKHQVKNKPSFTKRTQAEISRKVGGQWQGSKYIGGTFENVSELVPPKHYTDHGEYIRYEGTGIESDKVGYRVYLDWRNGFDIFGKTQDQLALHKIGQDGYKSYHYMADWGMDILKVGKSVGMGGYGYWNGQEVERVSNVDSWRSKIVENGPIYSAFENTYQGWQVTPELKTNLKAQLAMTAGSRLVKVNLATDHKVDNIAIGLVKHKGTELIVDDINVQGTAWVYIGSFGQQSLNKDNLGMGLFIRKNNVKQITQDKNNYVIVTKSNSTLLEYYFAAAWQAEENGISSLGEFKQYLEQTSEKLTRTIRVRKQTALDIADKNKPLTANYALNWAKRLADSEIRRKVYDYVNGGYDKMRFRPSKYTYTTGLLAQSLDDLRQVTGEQRYWDASYAMISSFINEDGSIATYKESDYNIDKINSGKFILRMYDYTGQEKYKTAAGHLRQQLKNHPKTSNGAYWHKKKYPHQLWLDGVYMGMPFLAEYSLLFEGGEHIEDAVHEFEVSKQYLRDPNTGLYFHGWDESKSIEWANKQTGLSQEFWSRGMGWLAMASVDIMDFIPQARPDLREKMLKTINELARDLAKFQHESGTWYQIPNKPNAPGNYLESSASSMFTYFYAKALNKGYIDKQYQDIALKAYQGVVNEFIESHPDGSVSLTNMCFVAGLGFGRDGSYGYYMSEPVLADDPKGTGPFIMASAQIAKLLN
;
A
#
# COMPACT_ATOMS: atom_id res chain seq x y z
N MET A 1 -24.70 97.08 19.98
CA MET A 1 -26.10 97.57 19.89
C MET A 1 -26.65 97.11 18.54
N MET A 2 -27.60 96.18 18.41
CA MET A 2 -27.94 95.00 19.23
C MET A 2 -29.05 94.21 18.51
N LEU A 3 -28.99 92.88 18.65
CA LEU A 3 -30.00 91.84 18.31
C LEU A 3 -30.17 91.46 16.82
N GLY A 4 -30.35 90.15 16.57
CA GLY A 4 -31.14 89.65 15.43
C GLY A 4 -30.51 88.56 14.56
N SER A 5 -30.69 87.31 14.99
CA SER A 5 -30.92 86.05 14.27
C SER A 5 -31.02 86.02 12.72
N LEU A 6 -30.43 84.97 12.10
CA LEU A 6 -31.06 83.92 11.23
C LEU A 6 -30.19 83.43 10.05
N PHE A 7 -30.06 82.10 9.99
CA PHE A 7 -29.89 81.14 8.87
C PHE A 7 -28.70 81.18 7.85
N PHE A 8 -28.16 79.95 7.68
CA PHE A 8 -27.29 79.34 6.64
C PHE A 8 -27.60 79.74 5.17
N PRO A 9 -26.70 79.55 4.16
CA PRO A 9 -25.93 78.32 3.94
C PRO A 9 -24.51 78.37 3.29
N LEU A 10 -23.84 77.19 3.37
CA LEU A 10 -22.85 76.54 2.48
C LEU A 10 -21.69 77.36 1.87
N ALA A 11 -20.45 77.06 2.27
CA ALA A 11 -19.47 76.15 1.62
C ALA A 11 -18.49 76.97 0.73
N ILE A 12 -17.20 76.70 0.48
CA ILE A 12 -16.20 75.60 0.54
C ILE A 12 -14.85 76.40 0.65
N SER A 13 -13.76 76.03 1.31
CA SER A 13 -12.83 74.93 1.00
C SER A 13 -11.54 75.10 1.80
N GLY A 14 -10.90 73.97 2.13
CA GLY A 14 -9.45 73.85 2.30
C GLY A 14 -8.95 73.75 3.75
N CYS A 15 -8.63 72.54 4.22
CA CYS A 15 -7.23 72.07 4.23
C CYS A 15 -7.06 70.72 4.97
N VAL A 16 -6.30 69.84 4.31
CA VAL A 16 -5.40 68.77 4.82
C VAL A 16 -6.01 67.62 5.62
N ILE A 17 -6.01 66.43 5.00
CA ILE A 17 -6.15 65.13 5.65
C ILE A 17 -4.79 64.42 5.58
N ASN A 18 -4.23 64.10 6.75
CA ASN A 18 -3.25 63.02 6.93
C ASN A 18 -4.01 61.89 7.63
N GLN A 19 -4.29 60.79 6.93
CA GLN A 19 -4.89 59.59 7.52
C GLN A 19 -3.80 58.64 8.01
N ALA A 20 -3.71 58.49 9.33
CA ALA A 20 -3.05 57.37 9.98
C ALA A 20 -3.99 56.15 9.96
N ALA A 21 -3.40 54.96 9.83
CA ALA A 21 -4.07 53.67 9.70
C ALA A 21 -4.95 53.29 10.92
N PRO A 22 -6.06 52.55 10.72
CA PRO A 22 -6.87 52.07 11.83
C PRO A 22 -6.21 50.89 12.54
N GLU A 23 -6.25 50.95 13.88
CA GLU A 23 -5.80 49.94 14.82
C GLU A 23 -6.43 48.56 14.56
N LYS A 24 -5.60 47.52 14.67
CA LYS A 24 -6.02 46.12 14.64
C LYS A 24 -6.87 45.82 15.87
N ASN A 25 -8.14 45.50 15.67
CA ASN A 25 -8.97 44.83 16.66
C ASN A 25 -8.37 43.45 16.98
N GLU A 26 -7.73 43.32 18.13
CA GLU A 26 -7.46 42.02 18.76
C GLU A 26 -8.79 41.42 19.24
N LEU A 27 -9.37 40.54 18.42
CA LEU A 27 -10.40 39.60 18.85
C LEU A 27 -9.72 38.40 19.54
N THR A 28 -9.33 38.56 20.80
CA THR A 28 -9.05 37.44 21.69
C THR A 28 -10.37 36.80 22.14
N ILE A 29 -10.82 35.78 21.41
CA ILE A 29 -11.80 34.83 21.91
C ILE A 29 -11.02 33.77 22.70
N TYR A 30 -10.79 34.02 23.99
CA TYR A 30 -10.43 32.94 24.92
C TYR A 30 -11.70 32.15 25.23
N SER A 31 -12.00 31.15 24.39
CA SER A 31 -12.83 30.04 24.83
C SER A 31 -12.00 29.16 25.77
N LYS A 32 -12.53 28.88 26.96
CA LYS A 32 -12.02 27.77 27.80
C LYS A 32 -11.97 26.50 26.93
N PRO A 33 -10.92 25.66 27.00
CA PRO A 33 -10.91 24.39 26.28
C PRO A 33 -12.05 23.53 26.81
N THR A 34 -13.09 23.32 26.00
CA THR A 34 -13.99 22.18 26.16
C THR A 34 -13.15 20.92 25.95
N GLU A 35 -13.31 19.93 26.83
CA GLU A 35 -12.47 18.70 26.98
C GLU A 35 -12.38 17.77 25.75
N ALA A 36 -12.78 18.19 24.54
CA ALA A 36 -12.62 17.42 23.30
C ALA A 36 -12.12 18.31 22.15
N SER A 37 -10.84 18.69 22.19
CA SER A 37 -10.16 19.14 20.97
C SER A 37 -9.98 17.95 20.03
N SER A 38 -10.35 18.12 18.76
CA SER A 38 -10.04 17.16 17.69
C SER A 38 -8.60 16.66 17.78
N LEU A 39 -8.39 15.34 17.76
CA LEU A 39 -7.05 14.77 17.68
C LEU A 39 -6.61 14.58 16.23
N VAL A 40 -7.53 14.11 15.38
CA VAL A 40 -7.26 13.79 13.98
C VAL A 40 -8.48 14.14 13.13
N GLN A 41 -8.23 14.80 12.01
CA GLN A 41 -9.19 14.98 10.92
C GLN A 41 -8.86 13.98 9.81
N LEU A 42 -9.87 13.23 9.36
CA LEU A 42 -9.74 12.24 8.29
C LEU A 42 -10.65 12.62 7.13
N THR A 43 -10.13 12.50 5.92
CA THR A 43 -10.90 12.50 4.68
C THR A 43 -10.73 11.14 4.03
N MET A 44 -11.84 10.41 3.86
CA MET A 44 -11.83 9.03 3.39
C MET A 44 -12.72 8.88 2.16
N THR A 45 -12.14 8.47 1.03
CA THR A 45 -12.85 8.39 -0.25
C THR A 45 -12.97 6.94 -0.72
N ASN A 46 -14.20 6.52 -1.04
CA ASN A 46 -14.46 5.25 -1.71
C ASN A 46 -13.96 5.33 -3.16
N PRO A 47 -12.95 4.55 -3.58
CA PRO A 47 -12.43 4.63 -4.94
C PRO A 47 -13.31 3.89 -5.97
N SER A 48 -14.34 3.16 -5.53
CA SER A 48 -15.17 2.33 -6.39
C SER A 48 -16.40 3.07 -6.92
N THR A 49 -16.87 2.61 -8.08
CA THR A 49 -18.12 3.05 -8.72
C THR A 49 -19.38 2.44 -8.10
N PHE A 50 -19.24 1.64 -7.06
CA PHE A 50 -20.32 1.04 -6.28
C PHE A 50 -20.19 1.38 -4.78
N ALA A 51 -21.30 1.29 -4.06
CA ALA A 51 -21.34 1.57 -2.62
C ALA A 51 -20.56 0.52 -1.81
N ARG A 52 -19.85 0.96 -0.77
CA ARG A 52 -19.17 0.08 0.20
C ARG A 52 -19.86 0.22 1.55
N LYS A 53 -20.74 -0.74 1.84
CA LYS A 53 -21.42 -0.83 3.14
C LYS A 53 -20.52 -1.56 4.14
N ASP A 54 -20.55 -1.11 5.39
CA ASP A 54 -19.78 -1.70 6.50
C ASP A 54 -18.27 -1.88 6.16
N GLU A 55 -17.69 -0.88 5.48
CA GLU A 55 -16.27 -0.94 5.10
C GLU A 55 -15.41 -0.60 6.32
N ILE A 56 -14.49 -1.51 6.66
CA ILE A 56 -13.57 -1.32 7.79
C ILE A 56 -12.23 -0.72 7.33
N SER A 57 -11.73 0.25 8.08
CA SER A 57 -10.38 0.81 7.92
C SER A 57 -9.62 0.76 9.24
N TYR A 58 -8.31 0.55 9.17
CA TYR A 58 -7.45 0.44 10.34
C TYR A 58 -6.39 1.54 10.33
N PHE A 59 -6.15 2.16 11.48
CA PHE A 59 -5.12 3.18 11.67
C PHE A 59 -4.29 2.83 12.89
N SER A 60 -2.97 2.71 12.74
CA SER A 60 -2.09 2.55 13.90
C SER A 60 -2.14 3.80 14.78
N PHE A 61 -1.90 3.64 16.09
CA PHE A 61 -1.86 4.82 16.97
C PHE A 61 -0.78 5.82 16.53
N GLU A 62 0.36 5.33 16.02
CA GLU A 62 1.39 6.16 15.42
C GLU A 62 0.84 6.99 14.24
N GLN A 63 0.09 6.37 13.31
CA GLN A 63 -0.58 7.09 12.22
C GLN A 63 -1.60 8.14 12.71
N LEU A 64 -2.10 8.01 13.93
CA LEU A 64 -2.99 8.98 14.55
C LEU A 64 -2.25 10.06 15.35
N GLY A 65 -0.91 10.10 15.28
CA GLY A 65 -0.07 11.02 16.05
C GLY A 65 -0.02 10.68 17.54
N LEU A 66 -0.24 9.41 17.90
CA LEU A 66 -0.26 8.92 19.28
C LEU A 66 0.83 7.86 19.49
N ASN A 67 1.48 7.88 20.66
CA ASN A 67 2.35 6.79 21.07
C ASN A 67 1.49 5.52 21.37
N PRO A 68 1.93 4.30 21.01
CA PRO A 68 1.21 3.06 21.34
C PRO A 68 0.81 2.91 22.82
N VAL A 69 1.61 3.39 23.76
CA VAL A 69 1.30 3.32 25.21
C VAL A 69 0.47 4.50 25.71
N ASN A 70 0.04 5.41 24.83
CA ASN A 70 -0.68 6.62 25.22
C ASN A 70 -2.04 6.27 25.86
N PRO A 71 -2.33 6.69 27.11
CA PRO A 71 -3.62 6.43 27.76
C PRO A 71 -4.83 6.93 26.96
N LYS A 72 -4.67 7.98 26.13
CA LYS A 72 -5.73 8.51 25.27
C LYS A 72 -6.21 7.49 24.23
N ALA A 73 -5.36 6.56 23.81
CA ALA A 73 -5.70 5.56 22.80
C ALA A 73 -6.90 4.70 23.20
N LYS A 74 -7.09 4.44 24.50
CA LYS A 74 -8.22 3.66 25.04
C LYS A 74 -9.56 4.38 24.94
N HIS A 75 -9.53 5.70 24.72
CA HIS A 75 -10.69 6.59 24.78
C HIS A 75 -10.93 7.32 23.45
N LEU A 76 -10.45 6.77 22.34
CA LEU A 76 -10.73 7.30 21.01
C LEU A 76 -12.18 7.02 20.62
N VAL A 77 -12.82 8.02 20.03
CA VAL A 77 -14.16 7.95 19.45
C VAL A 77 -14.14 8.65 18.10
N VAL A 78 -14.74 8.03 17.10
CA VAL A 78 -14.83 8.56 15.73
C VAL A 78 -16.19 9.18 15.50
N TYR A 79 -16.21 10.37 14.91
CA TYR A 79 -17.40 11.15 14.61
C TYR A 79 -17.52 11.39 13.11
N GLN A 80 -18.75 11.28 12.62
CA GLN A 80 -19.19 11.79 11.32
C GLN A 80 -20.32 12.78 11.59
N ASP A 81 -20.16 14.04 11.18
CA ASP A 81 -21.18 15.09 11.38
C ASP A 81 -21.69 15.17 12.84
N GLN A 82 -20.75 15.17 13.80
CA GLN A 82 -21.00 15.12 15.26
C GLN A 82 -21.73 13.88 15.79
N THR A 83 -22.02 12.90 14.94
CA THR A 83 -22.59 11.61 15.34
C THR A 83 -21.46 10.58 15.50
N PRO A 84 -21.36 9.89 16.66
CA PRO A 84 -20.36 8.84 16.82
C PRO A 84 -20.67 7.66 15.89
N ILE A 85 -19.65 7.17 15.18
CA ILE A 85 -19.77 6.00 14.30
C ILE A 85 -19.03 4.79 14.90
N PRO A 86 -19.44 3.55 14.55
CA PRO A 86 -18.85 2.36 15.13
C PRO A 86 -17.34 2.28 14.93
N SER A 87 -16.63 2.18 16.05
CA SER A 87 -15.18 2.15 16.11
C SER A 87 -14.72 1.37 17.33
N GLN A 88 -13.56 0.71 17.23
CA GLN A 88 -12.95 -0.01 18.34
C GLN A 88 -11.42 0.01 18.22
N THR A 89 -10.72 0.09 19.34
CA THR A 89 -9.30 -0.26 19.37
C THR A 89 -9.16 -1.77 19.25
N VAL A 90 -8.16 -2.24 18.49
CA VAL A 90 -7.93 -3.65 18.21
C VAL A 90 -6.45 -4.00 18.41
N ASP A 91 -6.21 -5.23 18.85
CA ASP A 91 -4.92 -5.93 18.68
C ASP A 91 -4.94 -6.71 17.37
N THR A 92 -4.13 -6.29 16.39
CA THR A 92 -4.07 -6.96 15.07
C THR A 92 -2.85 -7.83 14.85
N ASP A 93 -1.80 -7.73 15.67
CA ASP A 93 -0.59 -8.54 15.58
C ASP A 93 -0.48 -9.61 16.67
N ASN A 94 -1.49 -9.69 17.56
CA ASN A 94 -1.67 -10.66 18.64
C ASN A 94 -0.53 -10.62 19.68
N ASP A 95 0.04 -9.45 19.93
CA ASP A 95 1.02 -9.25 21.01
C ASP A 95 0.38 -9.00 22.39
N GLY A 96 -0.96 -8.88 22.44
CA GLY A 96 -1.74 -8.61 23.64
C GLY A 96 -1.94 -7.12 23.93
N VAL A 97 -1.47 -6.24 23.03
CA VAL A 97 -1.60 -4.79 23.12
C VAL A 97 -2.40 -4.29 21.91
N HIS A 98 -3.42 -3.48 22.17
CA HIS A 98 -4.13 -2.85 21.05
C HIS A 98 -3.17 -1.89 20.33
N ASP A 99 -3.05 -2.04 19.02
CA ASP A 99 -2.09 -1.30 18.19
C ASP A 99 -2.78 -0.37 17.18
N LYS A 100 -4.07 -0.61 16.90
CA LYS A 100 -4.84 0.11 15.89
C LYS A 100 -6.22 0.54 16.36
N LEU A 101 -6.74 1.58 15.73
CA LEU A 101 -8.14 1.96 15.73
C LEU A 101 -8.81 1.42 14.46
N ALA A 102 -9.81 0.57 14.63
CA ALA A 102 -10.70 0.13 13.56
C ALA A 102 -11.92 1.08 13.47
N ILE A 103 -12.27 1.48 12.25
CA ILE A 103 -13.40 2.37 11.94
C ILE A 103 -14.30 1.66 10.93
N LEU A 104 -15.59 1.52 11.25
CA LEU A 104 -16.59 0.94 10.35
C LEU A 104 -17.45 2.06 9.75
N ALA A 105 -17.35 2.27 8.45
CA ALA A 105 -18.00 3.37 7.76
C ALA A 105 -18.86 2.91 6.57
N GLN A 106 -19.82 3.77 6.19
CA GLN A 106 -20.74 3.54 5.08
C GLN A 106 -20.44 4.51 3.95
N TYR A 107 -20.20 3.99 2.74
CA TYR A 107 -19.89 4.80 1.57
C TYR A 107 -20.88 4.55 0.44
N GLN A 108 -21.43 5.62 -0.13
CA GLN A 108 -21.95 5.60 -1.50
C GLN A 108 -20.80 5.48 -2.51
N ALA A 109 -21.13 5.16 -3.76
CA ALA A 109 -20.15 5.14 -4.85
C ALA A 109 -19.39 6.47 -4.92
N GLN A 110 -18.06 6.41 -4.95
CA GLN A 110 -17.18 7.58 -5.05
C GLN A 110 -17.32 8.63 -3.93
N GLN A 111 -18.06 8.32 -2.86
CA GLN A 111 -18.29 9.25 -1.77
C GLN A 111 -17.00 9.52 -0.99
N THR A 112 -16.81 10.79 -0.62
CA THR A 112 -15.81 11.21 0.35
C THR A 112 -16.50 11.53 1.68
N LEU A 113 -16.01 10.93 2.77
CA LEU A 113 -16.43 11.22 4.13
C LEU A 113 -15.39 12.10 4.82
N ALA A 114 -15.87 13.05 5.62
CA ALA A 114 -15.06 13.78 6.59
C ALA A 114 -15.35 13.21 7.99
N LEU A 115 -14.31 12.68 8.65
CA LEU A 115 -14.42 12.10 9.97
C LEU A 115 -13.49 12.81 10.95
N GLU A 116 -13.89 12.84 12.21
CA GLU A 116 -13.13 13.43 13.29
C GLU A 116 -12.87 12.40 14.40
N ILE A 117 -11.61 12.25 14.82
CA ILE A 117 -11.25 11.41 15.96
C ILE A 117 -11.04 12.31 17.18
N LYS A 118 -11.80 12.04 18.25
CA LYS A 118 -11.73 12.76 19.52
C LYS A 118 -11.29 11.82 20.65
N HIS A 119 -10.67 12.40 21.66
CA HIS A 119 -10.46 11.75 22.94
C HIS A 119 -11.68 12.00 23.84
N GLN A 120 -12.35 10.94 24.28
CA GLN A 120 -13.55 11.05 25.10
C GLN A 120 -13.59 10.00 26.22
N VAL A 121 -13.46 10.49 27.45
CA VAL A 121 -13.48 9.65 28.67
C VAL A 121 -14.90 9.46 29.20
N LYS A 122 -15.71 10.53 29.20
CA LYS A 122 -17.09 10.50 29.71
C LYS A 122 -18.08 10.17 28.59
N ASN A 123 -19.14 9.41 28.90
CA ASN A 123 -20.21 9.07 27.96
C ASN A 123 -19.71 8.46 26.64
N LYS A 124 -18.70 7.57 26.72
CA LYS A 124 -18.18 6.88 25.53
C LYS A 124 -19.33 6.07 24.90
N PRO A 125 -19.57 6.19 23.58
CA PRO A 125 -20.63 5.43 22.92
C PRO A 125 -20.34 3.93 23.01
N SER A 126 -21.40 3.16 23.24
CA SER A 126 -21.39 1.70 23.08
C SER A 126 -21.97 1.36 21.72
N PHE A 127 -21.31 0.46 20.98
CA PHE A 127 -21.76 0.02 19.68
C PHE A 127 -22.37 -1.38 19.77
N THR A 128 -23.39 -1.64 18.96
CA THR A 128 -24.02 -2.96 18.87
C THR A 128 -22.99 -4.01 18.51
N LYS A 129 -22.99 -5.14 19.24
CA LYS A 129 -22.10 -6.26 18.94
C LYS A 129 -22.59 -6.99 17.68
N ARG A 130 -21.82 -6.87 16.60
CA ARG A 130 -22.08 -7.46 15.28
C ARG A 130 -20.99 -8.44 14.83
N THR A 131 -19.99 -8.67 15.67
CA THR A 131 -18.99 -9.74 15.50
C THR A 131 -18.80 -10.52 16.78
N GLN A 132 -18.37 -11.77 16.67
CA GLN A 132 -18.02 -12.59 17.81
C GLN A 132 -16.98 -13.64 17.44
N ALA A 133 -16.02 -13.85 18.34
CA ALA A 133 -15.17 -15.04 18.36
C ALA A 133 -15.30 -15.72 19.73
N GLU A 134 -15.37 -17.05 19.74
CA GLU A 134 -15.55 -17.81 20.97
C GLU A 134 -15.00 -19.23 20.87
N ILE A 135 -14.60 -19.76 22.01
CA ILE A 135 -14.31 -21.16 22.21
C ILE A 135 -14.86 -21.56 23.58
N SER A 136 -15.47 -22.74 23.66
CA SER A 136 -16.13 -23.20 24.87
C SER A 136 -15.77 -24.65 25.15
N ARG A 137 -15.61 -24.98 26.42
CA ARG A 137 -15.43 -26.36 26.90
C ARG A 137 -16.51 -26.74 27.91
N LYS A 138 -16.82 -28.02 28.04
CA LYS A 138 -17.65 -28.51 29.14
C LYS A 138 -16.86 -28.58 30.45
N VAL A 139 -17.52 -28.22 31.54
CA VAL A 139 -17.05 -28.39 32.92
C VAL A 139 -18.11 -29.08 33.78
N GLY A 140 -17.69 -29.75 34.85
CA GLY A 140 -18.60 -30.45 35.77
C GLY A 140 -19.16 -31.78 35.25
N GLY A 141 -18.63 -32.31 34.15
CA GLY A 141 -18.88 -33.67 33.66
C GLY A 141 -17.67 -34.58 33.83
N GLN A 142 -17.68 -35.72 33.13
CA GLN A 142 -16.61 -36.73 33.21
C GLN A 142 -16.34 -37.39 31.85
N TRP A 143 -15.09 -37.79 31.63
CA TRP A 143 -14.69 -38.56 30.46
C TRP A 143 -15.11 -40.03 30.60
N GLN A 144 -15.75 -40.56 29.56
CA GLN A 144 -16.03 -41.98 29.36
C GLN A 144 -15.46 -42.38 27.99
N GLY A 145 -14.25 -42.96 27.99
CA GLY A 145 -13.49 -43.15 26.76
C GLY A 145 -13.14 -41.79 26.12
N SER A 146 -13.45 -41.64 24.83
CA SER A 146 -13.23 -40.40 24.08
C SER A 146 -14.38 -39.38 24.19
N LYS A 147 -15.41 -39.65 24.99
CA LYS A 147 -16.60 -38.78 25.10
C LYS A 147 -16.72 -38.14 26.48
N TYR A 148 -17.07 -36.87 26.52
CA TYR A 148 -17.34 -36.11 27.75
C TYR A 148 -18.83 -36.07 28.06
N ILE A 149 -19.24 -36.69 29.17
CA ILE A 149 -20.63 -36.89 29.55
C ILE A 149 -20.99 -35.98 30.73
N GLY A 150 -22.17 -35.34 30.65
CA GLY A 150 -22.65 -34.38 31.64
C GLY A 150 -21.97 -33.00 31.52
N GLY A 151 -22.17 -32.16 32.54
CA GLY A 151 -21.59 -30.82 32.62
C GLY A 151 -22.29 -29.74 31.81
N THR A 152 -21.73 -28.53 31.86
CA THR A 152 -22.21 -27.33 31.15
C THR A 152 -21.08 -26.65 30.40
N PHE A 153 -21.37 -26.02 29.27
CA PHE A 153 -20.36 -25.25 28.53
C PHE A 153 -20.02 -23.94 29.24
N GLU A 154 -18.72 -23.65 29.34
CA GLU A 154 -18.18 -22.35 29.71
C GLU A 154 -17.35 -21.80 28.55
N ASN A 155 -17.44 -20.50 28.29
CA ASN A 155 -16.53 -19.82 27.37
C ASN A 155 -15.16 -19.62 28.03
N VAL A 156 -14.10 -19.89 27.29
CA VAL A 156 -12.72 -19.69 27.72
C VAL A 156 -11.99 -18.78 26.72
N SER A 157 -10.98 -18.05 27.19
CA SER A 157 -10.13 -17.23 26.31
C SER A 157 -9.09 -18.06 25.56
N GLU A 158 -8.79 -19.27 26.06
CA GLU A 158 -7.79 -20.16 25.50
C GLU A 158 -8.16 -21.62 25.79
N LEU A 159 -7.91 -22.51 24.83
CA LEU A 159 -8.08 -23.95 25.00
C LEU A 159 -6.98 -24.74 24.29
N VAL A 160 -6.39 -25.68 25.02
CA VAL A 160 -5.57 -26.77 24.49
C VAL A 160 -6.41 -28.04 24.64
N PRO A 161 -6.84 -28.70 23.54
CA PRO A 161 -7.56 -29.95 23.64
C PRO A 161 -6.72 -31.00 24.37
N PRO A 162 -7.31 -31.81 25.27
CA PRO A 162 -6.58 -32.89 25.92
C PRO A 162 -6.19 -33.96 24.87
N LYS A 163 -5.09 -34.68 25.10
CA LYS A 163 -4.53 -35.63 24.12
C LYS A 163 -5.51 -36.71 23.64
N HIS A 164 -6.46 -37.10 24.48
CA HIS A 164 -7.47 -38.11 24.17
C HIS A 164 -8.76 -37.53 23.53
N TYR A 165 -8.83 -36.22 23.32
CA TYR A 165 -9.94 -35.60 22.60
C TYR A 165 -9.93 -36.03 21.13
N THR A 166 -11.11 -36.46 20.66
CA THR A 166 -11.37 -36.80 19.26
C THR A 166 -12.61 -36.06 18.78
N ASP A 167 -12.91 -36.18 17.49
CA ASP A 167 -14.21 -35.79 16.95
C ASP A 167 -15.36 -36.46 17.73
N HIS A 168 -16.50 -35.77 17.82
CA HIS A 168 -17.68 -36.20 18.57
C HIS A 168 -17.45 -36.43 20.07
N GLY A 169 -16.36 -35.92 20.63
CA GLY A 169 -16.04 -36.03 22.05
C GLY A 169 -16.96 -35.21 22.97
N GLU A 170 -17.80 -34.32 22.44
CA GLU A 170 -18.73 -33.43 23.16
C GLU A 170 -18.09 -32.55 24.27
N TYR A 171 -16.76 -32.46 24.31
CA TYR A 171 -16.03 -31.62 25.26
C TYR A 171 -15.94 -30.17 24.80
N ILE A 172 -15.64 -29.96 23.51
CA ILE A 172 -15.59 -28.63 22.89
C ILE A 172 -16.92 -28.38 22.20
N ARG A 173 -17.54 -27.22 22.45
CA ARG A 173 -18.84 -26.89 21.85
C ARG A 173 -18.67 -26.83 20.34
N TYR A 174 -19.59 -27.47 19.62
CA TYR A 174 -19.54 -27.63 18.16
C TYR A 174 -18.16 -28.04 17.60
N GLU A 175 -17.35 -28.71 18.41
CA GLU A 175 -16.06 -29.36 18.08
C GLU A 175 -14.88 -28.42 17.80
N GLY A 176 -15.00 -27.11 18.02
CA GLY A 176 -13.93 -26.19 17.67
C GLY A 176 -14.14 -24.74 18.09
N THR A 177 -13.46 -23.85 17.38
CA THR A 177 -13.53 -22.39 17.60
C THR A 177 -14.55 -21.78 16.66
N GLY A 178 -15.43 -20.93 17.19
CA GLY A 178 -16.43 -20.20 16.42
C GLY A 178 -15.98 -18.77 16.12
N ILE A 179 -16.26 -18.30 14.90
CA ILE A 179 -16.17 -16.88 14.53
C ILE A 179 -17.35 -16.49 13.66
N GLU A 180 -17.97 -15.34 13.92
CA GLU A 180 -19.12 -14.87 13.17
C GLU A 180 -19.14 -13.35 13.04
N SER A 181 -19.75 -12.87 11.95
CA SER A 181 -20.37 -11.56 11.88
C SER A 181 -21.89 -11.71 12.02
N ASP A 182 -22.64 -10.62 12.01
CA ASP A 182 -24.09 -10.62 11.88
C ASP A 182 -24.60 -11.33 10.60
N LYS A 183 -23.76 -11.51 9.57
CA LYS A 183 -24.16 -12.14 8.30
C LYS A 183 -24.02 -13.66 8.26
N VAL A 184 -22.91 -14.19 8.78
CA VAL A 184 -22.55 -15.61 8.65
C VAL A 184 -21.65 -16.03 9.81
N GLY A 185 -21.70 -17.31 10.19
CA GLY A 185 -20.77 -17.90 11.15
C GLY A 185 -19.90 -18.99 10.53
N TYR A 186 -18.75 -19.24 11.14
CA TYR A 186 -17.82 -20.29 10.78
C TYR A 186 -17.37 -21.03 12.02
N ARG A 187 -17.17 -22.35 11.86
CA ARG A 187 -16.69 -23.23 12.93
C ARG A 187 -15.42 -23.90 12.43
N VAL A 188 -14.33 -23.75 13.17
CA VAL A 188 -13.03 -24.33 12.82
C VAL A 188 -12.72 -25.45 13.79
N TYR A 189 -12.77 -26.69 13.29
CA TYR A 189 -12.61 -27.89 14.12
C TYR A 189 -11.21 -27.94 14.74
N LEU A 190 -11.15 -28.22 16.04
CA LEU A 190 -9.90 -28.27 16.80
C LEU A 190 -9.46 -29.72 17.05
N ASP A 191 -9.44 -30.51 15.96
CA ASP A 191 -9.05 -31.92 15.92
C ASP A 191 -8.38 -32.29 14.58
N TRP A 192 -8.06 -33.57 14.40
CA TRP A 192 -7.37 -34.10 13.22
C TRP A 192 -8.10 -33.83 11.88
N ARG A 193 -9.40 -33.54 11.90
CA ARG A 193 -10.16 -33.19 10.71
C ARG A 193 -9.84 -31.78 10.23
N ASN A 194 -9.41 -30.86 11.11
CA ASN A 194 -9.09 -29.46 10.85
C ASN A 194 -9.96 -28.82 9.74
N GLY A 195 -11.27 -29.02 9.88
CA GLY A 195 -12.26 -28.67 8.88
C GLY A 195 -12.88 -27.31 9.18
N PHE A 196 -13.13 -26.54 8.11
CA PHE A 196 -13.74 -25.22 8.20
C PHE A 196 -15.19 -25.32 7.76
N ASP A 197 -16.10 -25.19 8.71
CA ASP A 197 -17.52 -25.37 8.51
C ASP A 197 -18.26 -24.03 8.39
N ILE A 198 -19.41 -24.03 7.72
CA ILE A 198 -20.23 -22.83 7.53
C ILE A 198 -21.52 -22.97 8.33
N PHE A 199 -21.75 -21.97 9.17
CA PHE A 199 -23.01 -21.77 9.85
C PHE A 199 -23.80 -20.66 9.15
N GLY A 200 -24.87 -21.06 8.47
CA GLY A 200 -25.76 -20.16 7.73
C GLY A 200 -26.75 -19.50 8.67
N LYS A 201 -27.07 -18.23 8.41
CA LYS A 201 -28.00 -17.44 9.20
C LYS A 201 -29.16 -16.97 8.34
N THR A 202 -30.34 -16.91 8.93
CA THR A 202 -31.57 -16.43 8.28
C THR A 202 -31.91 -14.99 8.67
N GLN A 203 -31.19 -14.42 9.65
CA GLN A 203 -31.37 -13.06 10.16
C GLN A 203 -29.99 -12.43 10.41
N ASP A 204 -29.89 -11.12 10.24
CA ASP A 204 -28.66 -10.35 10.51
C ASP A 204 -28.36 -10.22 12.02
N GLN A 205 -27.98 -11.33 12.68
CA GLN A 205 -27.70 -11.37 14.12
C GLN A 205 -26.63 -12.39 14.51
N LEU A 206 -26.03 -12.21 15.70
CA LEU A 206 -25.12 -13.20 16.28
C LEU A 206 -25.88 -14.43 16.79
N ALA A 207 -25.34 -15.62 16.52
CA ALA A 207 -26.04 -16.88 16.74
C ALA A 207 -25.16 -17.98 17.37
N LEU A 208 -23.84 -17.98 17.17
CA LEU A 208 -22.97 -19.10 17.60
C LEU A 208 -23.03 -19.34 19.11
N HIS A 209 -23.22 -18.30 19.93
CA HIS A 209 -23.39 -18.46 21.37
C HIS A 209 -24.62 -19.28 21.79
N LYS A 210 -25.64 -19.38 20.92
CA LYS A 210 -26.89 -20.10 21.17
C LYS A 210 -26.83 -21.57 20.74
N ILE A 211 -25.88 -21.94 19.90
CA ILE A 211 -25.87 -23.26 19.25
C ILE A 211 -25.04 -24.28 20.03
N GLY A 212 -25.37 -25.56 19.87
CA GLY A 212 -24.61 -26.67 20.45
C GLY A 212 -24.64 -26.74 21.98
N GLN A 213 -25.56 -26.01 22.62
CA GLN A 213 -25.74 -26.02 24.08
C GLN A 213 -26.24 -27.36 24.61
N ASP A 214 -27.05 -28.05 23.80
CA ASP A 214 -27.55 -29.41 24.04
C ASP A 214 -26.57 -30.50 23.57
N GLY A 215 -25.34 -30.11 23.18
CA GLY A 215 -24.36 -30.99 22.56
C GLY A 215 -24.35 -30.85 21.04
N TYR A 216 -24.62 -31.95 20.32
CA TYR A 216 -24.29 -32.06 18.90
C TYR A 216 -25.47 -31.81 17.95
N LYS A 217 -26.72 -32.12 18.32
CA LYS A 217 -27.79 -32.34 17.32
C LYS A 217 -28.57 -31.09 16.89
N SER A 218 -28.90 -30.18 17.80
CA SER A 218 -29.89 -29.11 17.52
C SER A 218 -29.57 -28.24 16.31
N TYR A 219 -28.29 -27.88 16.14
CA TYR A 219 -27.88 -26.89 15.15
C TYR A 219 -27.70 -27.42 13.72
N HIS A 220 -27.84 -28.73 13.53
CA HIS A 220 -27.88 -29.35 12.19
C HIS A 220 -29.27 -29.27 11.53
N TYR A 221 -30.27 -28.74 12.25
CA TYR A 221 -31.62 -28.53 11.75
C TYR A 221 -31.91 -27.04 11.67
N MET A 222 -32.78 -26.65 10.74
CA MET A 222 -33.21 -25.26 10.57
C MET A 222 -33.86 -24.75 11.87
N ALA A 223 -33.37 -23.63 12.35
CA ALA A 223 -33.96 -22.83 13.43
C ALA A 223 -34.19 -21.39 12.95
N ASP A 224 -34.91 -20.59 13.76
CA ASP A 224 -35.20 -19.19 13.41
C ASP A 224 -33.94 -18.34 13.19
N TRP A 225 -32.81 -18.75 13.77
CA TRP A 225 -31.49 -18.12 13.64
C TRP A 225 -30.60 -18.72 12.55
N GLY A 226 -31.00 -19.83 11.92
CA GLY A 226 -30.23 -20.51 10.88
C GLY A 226 -29.89 -21.97 11.20
N MET A 227 -28.82 -22.48 10.60
CA MET A 227 -28.34 -23.86 10.78
C MET A 227 -26.89 -24.04 10.30
N ASP A 228 -26.32 -25.18 10.63
CA ASP A 228 -25.15 -25.71 9.94
C ASP A 228 -25.48 -26.04 8.48
N ILE A 229 -24.74 -25.45 7.53
CA ILE A 229 -25.09 -25.52 6.11
C ILE A 229 -24.05 -26.21 5.24
N LEU A 230 -22.86 -26.57 5.73
CA LEU A 230 -21.82 -27.18 4.91
C LEU A 230 -21.50 -28.61 5.34
N LYS A 231 -21.35 -29.49 4.35
CA LYS A 231 -20.80 -30.84 4.59
C LYS A 231 -19.31 -30.86 4.26
N VAL A 232 -18.46 -30.63 5.26
CA VAL A 232 -17.00 -30.62 5.11
C VAL A 232 -16.46 -31.97 4.62
N GLY A 233 -16.87 -33.09 5.22
CA GLY A 233 -16.45 -34.43 4.80
C GLY A 233 -14.93 -34.63 4.85
N LYS A 234 -14.31 -35.01 3.72
CA LYS A 234 -12.85 -35.21 3.57
C LYS A 234 -12.10 -33.98 3.02
N SER A 235 -12.79 -32.87 2.78
CA SER A 235 -12.20 -31.62 2.29
C SER A 235 -11.55 -30.80 3.41
N VAL A 236 -10.78 -29.75 3.11
CA VAL A 236 -10.36 -28.77 4.14
C VAL A 236 -11.50 -27.84 4.60
N GLY A 237 -12.69 -27.96 4.02
CA GLY A 237 -13.82 -27.09 4.32
C GLY A 237 -13.72 -25.75 3.56
N MET A 238 -14.36 -24.73 4.13
CA MET A 238 -14.42 -23.39 3.54
C MET A 238 -13.21 -22.54 3.91
N GLY A 239 -12.27 -22.40 2.98
CA GLY A 239 -11.06 -21.60 3.20
C GLY A 239 -10.07 -22.24 4.17
N GLY A 240 -10.23 -23.52 4.48
CA GLY A 240 -9.26 -24.28 5.26
C GLY A 240 -7.96 -24.51 4.48
N TYR A 241 -6.91 -24.90 5.20
CA TYR A 241 -5.56 -25.01 4.65
C TYR A 241 -4.90 -26.35 4.98
N GLY A 242 -3.89 -26.68 4.17
CA GLY A 242 -3.08 -27.88 4.29
C GLY A 242 -1.84 -27.81 3.40
N TYR A 243 -1.28 -28.97 3.09
CA TYR A 243 -0.14 -29.12 2.19
C TYR A 243 -0.57 -29.83 0.90
N TRP A 244 -0.18 -29.32 -0.25
CA TRP A 244 -0.37 -30.01 -1.52
C TRP A 244 0.78 -30.97 -1.79
N ASN A 245 0.52 -32.28 -1.70
CA ASN A 245 1.54 -33.32 -1.91
C ASN A 245 1.83 -33.64 -3.40
N GLY A 246 1.14 -32.95 -4.32
CA GLY A 246 1.21 -33.21 -5.76
C GLY A 246 -0.07 -33.83 -6.33
N GLN A 247 -0.89 -34.47 -5.51
CA GLN A 247 -2.10 -35.18 -5.92
C GLN A 247 -3.35 -34.71 -5.15
N GLU A 248 -3.24 -34.50 -3.85
CA GLU A 248 -4.35 -34.06 -3.00
C GLU A 248 -3.88 -33.17 -1.84
N VAL A 249 -4.82 -32.52 -1.18
CA VAL A 249 -4.54 -31.72 0.02
C VAL A 249 -4.42 -32.62 1.24
N GLU A 250 -3.27 -32.58 1.90
CA GLU A 250 -3.05 -33.14 3.22
C GLU A 250 -3.39 -32.08 4.27
N ARG A 251 -4.37 -32.35 5.12
CA ARG A 251 -4.79 -31.42 6.17
C ARG A 251 -3.69 -31.26 7.22
N VAL A 252 -3.60 -30.07 7.83
CA VAL A 252 -2.82 -29.90 9.07
C VAL A 252 -3.45 -30.79 10.14
N SER A 253 -2.85 -31.95 10.39
CA SER A 253 -3.44 -33.01 11.23
C SER A 253 -2.37 -33.79 12.00
N ASN A 254 -1.19 -34.00 11.40
CA ASN A 254 -0.02 -34.55 12.07
C ASN A 254 0.75 -33.45 12.81
N VAL A 255 0.37 -33.23 14.06
CA VAL A 255 0.95 -32.22 14.96
C VAL A 255 1.22 -32.79 16.34
N ASP A 256 2.07 -32.11 17.11
CA ASP A 256 2.31 -32.46 18.51
C ASP A 256 1.17 -31.98 19.43
N SER A 257 0.58 -30.82 19.14
CA SER A 257 -0.58 -30.29 19.88
C SER A 257 -1.31 -29.16 19.15
N TRP A 258 -2.55 -28.93 19.57
CA TRP A 258 -3.40 -27.83 19.16
C TRP A 258 -3.61 -26.83 20.29
N ARG A 259 -3.74 -25.56 19.94
CA ARG A 259 -4.17 -24.50 20.86
C ARG A 259 -5.05 -23.52 20.10
N SER A 260 -6.13 -23.06 20.72
CA SER A 260 -6.90 -21.93 20.21
C SER A 260 -6.96 -20.83 21.26
N LYS A 261 -6.79 -19.58 20.85
CA LYS A 261 -6.81 -18.39 21.70
C LYS A 261 -7.72 -17.33 21.08
N ILE A 262 -8.68 -16.83 21.83
CA ILE A 262 -9.46 -15.65 21.44
C ILE A 262 -8.55 -14.43 21.57
N VAL A 263 -8.34 -13.73 20.46
CA VAL A 263 -7.51 -12.52 20.39
C VAL A 263 -8.38 -11.31 20.65
N GLU A 264 -9.52 -11.23 19.95
CA GLU A 264 -10.45 -10.12 20.04
C GLU A 264 -11.90 -10.62 19.98
N ASN A 265 -12.78 -9.97 20.73
CA ASN A 265 -14.21 -10.30 20.76
C ASN A 265 -15.07 -9.03 20.89
N GLY A 266 -14.81 -8.07 19.98
CA GLY A 266 -15.37 -6.73 20.01
C GLY A 266 -16.67 -6.57 19.20
N PRO A 267 -17.23 -5.34 19.19
CA PRO A 267 -18.50 -5.06 18.52
C PRO A 267 -18.43 -5.06 16.99
N ILE A 268 -17.32 -4.61 16.40
CA ILE A 268 -17.15 -4.51 14.94
C ILE A 268 -16.01 -5.36 14.38
N TYR A 269 -15.14 -5.88 15.24
CA TYR A 269 -14.04 -6.77 14.90
C TYR A 269 -13.86 -7.83 15.98
N SER A 270 -13.69 -9.08 15.55
CA SER A 270 -13.35 -10.21 16.41
C SER A 270 -12.32 -11.08 15.71
N ALA A 271 -11.45 -11.71 16.49
CA ALA A 271 -10.38 -12.55 15.97
C ALA A 271 -9.98 -13.65 16.96
N PHE A 272 -9.46 -14.74 16.42
CA PHE A 272 -8.82 -15.79 17.20
C PHE A 272 -7.57 -16.31 16.49
N GLU A 273 -6.72 -17.00 17.22
CA GLU A 273 -5.55 -17.69 16.70
C GLU A 273 -5.62 -19.18 17.02
N ASN A 274 -5.43 -20.01 16.00
CA ASN A 274 -5.10 -21.43 16.19
C ASN A 274 -3.59 -21.62 16.03
N THR A 275 -2.97 -22.25 17.03
CA THR A 275 -1.57 -22.65 17.00
C THR A 275 -1.45 -24.15 16.85
N TYR A 276 -0.59 -24.55 15.93
CA TYR A 276 -0.34 -25.92 15.53
C TYR A 276 1.13 -26.22 15.79
N GLN A 277 1.41 -26.89 16.90
CA GLN A 277 2.77 -27.14 17.35
C GLN A 277 3.35 -28.36 16.63
N GLY A 278 4.53 -28.21 16.05
CA GLY A 278 5.25 -29.31 15.42
C GLY A 278 4.49 -29.97 14.27
N TRP A 279 3.91 -29.18 13.38
CA TRP A 279 3.28 -29.71 12.17
C TRP A 279 4.31 -30.38 11.27
N GLN A 280 4.15 -31.70 11.09
CA GLN A 280 4.92 -32.49 10.15
C GLN A 280 4.36 -32.29 8.74
N VAL A 281 5.06 -31.50 7.92
CA VAL A 281 4.63 -31.15 6.55
C VAL A 281 5.11 -32.19 5.54
N THR A 282 6.40 -32.53 5.60
CA THR A 282 7.03 -33.63 4.84
C THR A 282 7.93 -34.40 5.81
N PRO A 283 8.45 -35.60 5.48
CA PRO A 283 9.37 -36.31 6.37
C PRO A 283 10.59 -35.46 6.82
N GLU A 284 11.03 -34.51 6.01
CA GLU A 284 12.19 -33.64 6.24
C GLU A 284 11.82 -32.28 6.87
N LEU A 285 10.54 -31.89 6.85
CA LEU A 285 10.08 -30.57 7.30
C LEU A 285 9.04 -30.66 8.41
N LYS A 286 9.45 -30.25 9.61
CA LYS A 286 8.58 -30.02 10.77
C LYS A 286 8.62 -28.54 11.14
N THR A 287 7.48 -27.90 11.32
CA THR A 287 7.37 -26.45 11.62
C THR A 287 6.18 -26.18 12.52
N ASN A 288 6.21 -25.10 13.30
CA ASN A 288 4.96 -24.57 13.86
C ASN A 288 4.17 -23.83 12.77
N LEU A 289 2.84 -23.82 12.91
CA LEU A 289 1.94 -23.01 12.12
C LEU A 289 1.00 -22.24 13.07
N LYS A 290 0.93 -20.93 12.90
CA LYS A 290 -0.08 -20.06 13.53
C LYS A 290 -1.05 -19.61 12.46
N ALA A 291 -2.34 -19.70 12.75
CA ALA A 291 -3.40 -19.21 11.88
C ALA A 291 -4.28 -18.24 12.66
N GLN A 292 -4.16 -16.95 12.33
CA GLN A 292 -5.00 -15.90 12.88
C GLN A 292 -6.19 -15.68 11.93
N LEU A 293 -7.41 -15.81 12.45
CA LEU A 293 -8.64 -15.60 11.71
C LEU A 293 -9.37 -14.40 12.29
N ALA A 294 -9.84 -13.49 11.44
CA ALA A 294 -10.55 -12.29 11.86
C ALA A 294 -11.77 -11.99 10.99
N MET A 295 -12.82 -11.48 11.61
CA MET A 295 -14.06 -11.05 10.95
C MET A 295 -14.46 -9.64 11.38
N THR A 296 -15.19 -8.97 10.50
CA THR A 296 -15.67 -7.59 10.69
C THR A 296 -17.18 -7.54 10.57
N ALA A 297 -17.82 -6.57 11.24
CA ALA A 297 -19.27 -6.39 11.19
C ALA A 297 -19.75 -6.20 9.74
N GLY A 298 -20.93 -6.72 9.43
CA GLY A 298 -21.55 -6.64 8.10
C GLY A 298 -20.87 -7.48 7.01
N SER A 299 -19.78 -8.19 7.33
CA SER A 299 -18.95 -8.88 6.34
C SER A 299 -19.19 -10.38 6.34
N ARG A 300 -19.19 -10.99 5.14
CA ARG A 300 -19.08 -12.45 4.98
C ARG A 300 -17.64 -12.93 5.02
N LEU A 301 -16.67 -12.02 4.94
CA LEU A 301 -15.25 -12.32 4.80
C LEU A 301 -14.61 -12.66 6.14
N VAL A 302 -13.81 -13.73 6.12
CA VAL A 302 -12.80 -14.01 7.12
C VAL A 302 -11.44 -13.68 6.52
N LYS A 303 -10.68 -12.83 7.21
CA LYS A 303 -9.26 -12.63 6.96
C LYS A 303 -8.48 -13.76 7.62
N VAL A 304 -7.54 -14.37 6.91
CA VAL A 304 -6.63 -15.37 7.48
C VAL A 304 -5.18 -14.95 7.26
N ASN A 305 -4.41 -14.87 8.36
CA ASN A 305 -2.96 -14.76 8.33
C ASN A 305 -2.35 -16.07 8.82
N LEU A 306 -1.60 -16.74 7.95
CA LEU A 306 -0.78 -17.90 8.32
C LEU A 306 0.66 -17.46 8.57
N ALA A 307 1.26 -17.96 9.63
CA ALA A 307 2.67 -17.77 9.96
C ALA A 307 3.34 -19.09 10.31
N THR A 308 4.51 -19.33 9.73
CA THR A 308 5.31 -20.56 9.93
C THR A 308 6.72 -20.22 10.40
N ASP A 309 7.36 -21.10 11.16
CA ASP A 309 8.75 -20.89 11.60
C ASP A 309 9.73 -21.05 10.43
N HIS A 310 9.40 -21.95 9.52
CA HIS A 310 10.17 -22.21 8.30
C HIS A 310 9.32 -21.96 7.06
N LYS A 311 9.98 -21.59 5.97
CA LYS A 311 9.31 -21.46 4.67
C LYS A 311 8.67 -22.78 4.26
N VAL A 312 7.36 -22.75 4.03
CA VAL A 312 6.59 -23.88 3.51
C VAL A 312 6.15 -23.56 2.08
N ASP A 313 6.63 -24.34 1.11
CA ASP A 313 6.10 -24.33 -0.26
C ASP A 313 4.80 -25.14 -0.31
N ASN A 314 3.97 -24.90 -1.33
CA ASN A 314 2.76 -25.68 -1.58
C ASN A 314 1.71 -25.67 -0.46
N ILE A 315 1.64 -24.61 0.36
CA ILE A 315 0.45 -24.41 1.22
C ILE A 315 -0.76 -24.38 0.29
N ALA A 316 -1.69 -25.31 0.51
CA ALA A 316 -2.96 -25.44 -0.18
C ALA A 316 -4.05 -24.77 0.62
N ILE A 317 -4.88 -23.96 -0.05
CA ILE A 317 -6.09 -23.39 0.53
C ILE A 317 -7.28 -23.84 -0.31
N GLY A 318 -8.31 -24.37 0.33
CA GLY A 318 -9.36 -25.10 -0.37
C GLY A 318 -10.79 -24.63 -0.13
N LEU A 319 -11.64 -24.99 -1.08
CA LEU A 319 -13.11 -24.97 -1.01
C LEU A 319 -13.62 -26.40 -1.17
N VAL A 320 -14.75 -26.74 -0.55
CA VAL A 320 -15.37 -28.04 -0.75
C VAL A 320 -15.83 -28.20 -2.20
N LYS A 321 -15.47 -29.33 -2.82
CA LYS A 321 -15.94 -29.71 -4.15
C LYS A 321 -17.18 -30.59 -4.04
N HIS A 322 -18.35 -29.98 -4.19
CA HIS A 322 -19.62 -30.70 -4.22
C HIS A 322 -19.98 -31.19 -5.62
N LYS A 323 -20.79 -32.25 -5.68
CA LYS A 323 -21.29 -32.78 -6.95
C LYS A 323 -22.24 -31.76 -7.58
N GLY A 324 -22.03 -31.44 -8.86
CA GLY A 324 -22.89 -30.51 -9.60
C GLY A 324 -22.53 -29.04 -9.43
N THR A 325 -21.42 -28.71 -8.77
CA THR A 325 -20.86 -27.36 -8.78
C THR A 325 -19.61 -27.30 -9.64
N GLU A 326 -19.37 -26.15 -10.25
CA GLU A 326 -18.20 -25.88 -11.09
C GLU A 326 -17.28 -24.87 -10.42
N LEU A 327 -15.99 -24.94 -10.76
CA LEU A 327 -15.00 -23.99 -10.31
C LEU A 327 -15.13 -22.69 -11.08
N ILE A 328 -15.40 -21.61 -10.37
CA ILE A 328 -15.32 -20.24 -10.84
C ILE A 328 -13.88 -19.78 -10.62
N VAL A 329 -13.24 -19.22 -11.65
CA VAL A 329 -11.89 -18.67 -11.58
C VAL A 329 -11.92 -17.23 -12.11
N ASP A 330 -11.32 -16.31 -11.38
CA ASP A 330 -11.10 -14.93 -11.82
C ASP A 330 -10.12 -14.86 -13.02
N ASP A 331 -9.97 -13.68 -13.63
CA ASP A 331 -8.88 -13.45 -14.57
C ASP A 331 -7.54 -13.43 -13.84
N ILE A 332 -6.83 -14.56 -13.91
CA ILE A 332 -5.49 -14.71 -13.32
C ILE A 332 -4.38 -14.13 -14.21
N ASN A 333 -4.68 -13.53 -15.35
CA ASN A 333 -3.67 -12.85 -16.18
C ASN A 333 -3.34 -11.45 -15.67
N VAL A 334 -3.95 -11.01 -14.57
CA VAL A 334 -3.52 -9.81 -13.85
C VAL A 334 -2.11 -10.01 -13.27
N GLN A 335 -1.34 -8.93 -13.21
CA GLN A 335 -0.01 -8.91 -12.59
C GLN A 335 0.03 -7.99 -11.37
N GLY A 336 1.12 -8.10 -10.62
CA GLY A 336 1.34 -7.28 -9.45
C GLY A 336 0.65 -7.86 -8.22
N THR A 337 0.16 -6.98 -7.37
CA THR A 337 -0.34 -7.34 -6.03
C THR A 337 -1.85 -7.37 -5.92
N ALA A 338 -2.55 -7.33 -7.07
CA ALA A 338 -3.99 -7.44 -7.13
C ALA A 338 -4.48 -8.73 -6.47
N TRP A 339 -5.66 -8.64 -5.87
CA TRP A 339 -6.38 -9.79 -5.38
C TRP A 339 -7.05 -10.50 -6.56
N VAL A 340 -7.06 -11.81 -6.50
CA VAL A 340 -7.78 -12.69 -7.43
C VAL A 340 -8.58 -13.69 -6.61
N TYR A 341 -9.57 -14.31 -7.23
CA TYR A 341 -10.41 -15.28 -6.54
C TYR A 341 -10.61 -16.60 -7.29
N ILE A 342 -10.97 -17.62 -6.53
CA ILE A 342 -11.73 -18.76 -7.02
C ILE A 342 -13.05 -18.86 -6.25
N GLY A 343 -14.03 -19.53 -6.81
CA GLY A 343 -15.27 -19.79 -6.12
C GLY A 343 -16.01 -21.02 -6.61
N SER A 344 -17.09 -21.35 -5.93
CA SER A 344 -18.08 -22.33 -6.37
C SER A 344 -19.47 -21.85 -5.98
N PHE A 345 -20.47 -22.20 -6.77
CA PHE A 345 -21.86 -21.82 -6.53
C PHE A 345 -22.80 -22.91 -7.00
N GLY A 346 -23.93 -23.08 -6.31
CA GLY A 346 -25.00 -23.98 -6.68
C GLY A 346 -25.70 -24.57 -5.45
N GLN A 347 -26.57 -25.56 -5.65
CA GLN A 347 -27.27 -26.28 -4.58
C GLN A 347 -26.32 -27.18 -3.80
N GLN A 348 -25.49 -26.56 -2.96
CA GLN A 348 -24.41 -27.22 -2.23
C GLN A 348 -24.47 -26.99 -0.71
N SER A 349 -25.58 -26.46 -0.21
CA SER A 349 -25.85 -26.45 1.23
C SER A 349 -26.47 -27.77 1.71
N LEU A 350 -26.38 -28.05 3.01
CA LEU A 350 -27.09 -29.16 3.66
C LEU A 350 -28.61 -29.05 3.54
N ASN A 351 -29.13 -27.81 3.40
CA ASN A 351 -30.54 -27.53 3.17
C ASN A 351 -30.95 -27.62 1.68
N LYS A 352 -30.03 -28.02 0.78
CA LYS A 352 -30.22 -28.08 -0.70
C LYS A 352 -30.49 -26.72 -1.34
N ASP A 353 -30.05 -25.65 -0.69
CA ASP A 353 -30.13 -24.29 -1.17
C ASP A 353 -28.89 -23.89 -1.96
N ASN A 354 -28.99 -22.80 -2.73
CA ASN A 354 -27.82 -22.18 -3.30
C ASN A 354 -26.89 -21.63 -2.22
N LEU A 355 -25.61 -22.00 -2.33
CA LEU A 355 -24.52 -21.54 -1.48
C LEU A 355 -23.34 -21.16 -2.37
N GLY A 356 -22.89 -19.92 -2.27
CA GLY A 356 -21.63 -19.45 -2.83
C GLY A 356 -20.49 -19.60 -1.83
N MET A 357 -19.34 -20.10 -2.29
CA MET A 357 -18.09 -20.16 -1.52
C MET A 357 -16.99 -19.51 -2.33
N GLY A 358 -16.35 -18.46 -1.81
CA GLY A 358 -15.27 -17.72 -2.47
C GLY A 358 -13.98 -17.70 -1.65
N LEU A 359 -12.84 -17.78 -2.34
CA LEU A 359 -11.49 -17.70 -1.79
C LEU A 359 -10.71 -16.60 -2.54
N PHE A 360 -10.09 -15.68 -1.81
CA PHE A 360 -9.37 -14.53 -2.35
C PHE A 360 -7.91 -14.55 -1.90
N ILE A 361 -7.00 -14.33 -2.83
CA ILE A 361 -5.56 -14.31 -2.56
C ILE A 361 -4.86 -13.31 -3.48
N ARG A 362 -3.72 -12.78 -3.05
CA ARG A 362 -2.87 -11.98 -3.93
C ARG A 362 -2.31 -12.84 -5.05
N LYS A 363 -2.40 -12.34 -6.29
CA LYS A 363 -1.92 -13.06 -7.49
C LYS A 363 -0.48 -13.56 -7.39
N ASN A 364 0.40 -12.77 -6.77
CA ASN A 364 1.82 -13.12 -6.60
C ASN A 364 2.06 -14.35 -5.71
N ASN A 365 1.09 -14.72 -4.86
CA ASN A 365 1.15 -15.90 -4.01
C ASN A 365 0.60 -17.15 -4.71
N VAL A 366 -0.14 -17.02 -5.81
CA VAL A 366 -0.69 -18.16 -6.56
C VAL A 366 0.42 -18.88 -7.32
N LYS A 367 0.66 -20.16 -6.99
CA LYS A 367 1.51 -21.09 -7.76
C LYS A 367 0.70 -21.78 -8.84
N GLN A 368 -0.43 -22.38 -8.45
CA GLN A 368 -1.37 -23.03 -9.35
C GLN A 368 -2.78 -23.05 -8.75
N ILE A 369 -3.78 -23.11 -9.62
CA ILE A 369 -5.17 -23.39 -9.25
C ILE A 369 -5.46 -24.80 -9.77
N THR A 370 -5.92 -25.68 -8.88
CA THR A 370 -6.12 -27.11 -9.16
C THR A 370 -7.27 -27.66 -8.32
N GLN A 371 -7.47 -28.97 -8.36
CA GLN A 371 -8.50 -29.67 -7.60
C GLN A 371 -8.07 -31.09 -7.30
N ASP A 372 -8.62 -31.65 -6.23
CA ASP A 372 -8.59 -33.08 -5.95
C ASP A 372 -10.02 -33.66 -5.95
N LYS A 373 -10.19 -34.83 -5.33
CA LYS A 373 -11.50 -35.50 -5.21
C LYS A 373 -12.51 -34.69 -4.38
N ASN A 374 -12.05 -33.98 -3.35
CA ASN A 374 -12.87 -33.34 -2.32
C ASN A 374 -12.74 -31.80 -2.32
N ASN A 375 -11.72 -31.24 -2.97
CA ASN A 375 -11.37 -29.83 -2.87
C ASN A 375 -11.19 -29.17 -4.25
N TYR A 376 -11.63 -27.93 -4.37
CA TYR A 376 -11.02 -26.95 -5.27
C TYR A 376 -9.93 -26.21 -4.51
N VAL A 377 -8.75 -26.00 -5.12
CA VAL A 377 -7.52 -25.64 -4.38
C VAL A 377 -6.74 -24.52 -5.06
N ILE A 378 -6.29 -23.55 -4.27
CA ILE A 378 -5.16 -22.69 -4.62
C ILE A 378 -3.93 -23.24 -3.92
N VAL A 379 -2.92 -23.62 -4.69
CA VAL A 379 -1.59 -23.96 -4.17
C VAL A 379 -0.73 -22.71 -4.26
N THR A 380 -0.04 -22.39 -3.17
CA THR A 380 0.72 -21.14 -3.05
C THR A 380 2.22 -21.34 -3.25
N LYS A 381 2.92 -20.24 -3.54
CA LYS A 381 4.39 -20.16 -3.60
C LYS A 381 4.97 -19.84 -2.22
N SER A 382 6.12 -20.41 -1.85
CA SER A 382 6.86 -20.01 -0.66
C SER A 382 7.65 -18.72 -0.89
N ASN A 383 6.92 -17.61 -0.91
CA ASN A 383 7.54 -16.29 -0.99
C ASN A 383 8.02 -15.80 0.38
N SER A 384 7.39 -16.27 1.46
CA SER A 384 7.57 -15.80 2.83
C SER A 384 7.17 -16.90 3.83
N THR A 385 7.48 -16.72 5.10
CA THR A 385 6.89 -17.46 6.22
C THR A 385 5.47 -17.01 6.55
N LEU A 386 5.01 -15.92 5.93
CA LEU A 386 3.69 -15.32 6.11
C LEU A 386 2.83 -15.48 4.84
N LEU A 387 1.55 -15.80 5.02
CA LEU A 387 0.57 -15.86 3.94
C LEU A 387 -0.76 -15.22 4.39
N GLU A 388 -1.20 -14.21 3.66
CA GLU A 388 -2.50 -13.55 3.85
C GLU A 388 -3.47 -13.98 2.75
N TYR A 389 -4.68 -14.38 3.13
CA TYR A 389 -5.78 -14.64 2.21
C TYR A 389 -7.14 -14.39 2.89
N TYR A 390 -8.23 -14.41 2.12
CA TYR A 390 -9.59 -14.26 2.64
C TYR A 390 -10.50 -15.36 2.09
N PHE A 391 -11.55 -15.71 2.83
CA PHE A 391 -12.63 -16.55 2.31
C PHE A 391 -14.00 -15.99 2.72
N ALA A 392 -15.04 -16.27 1.94
CA ALA A 392 -16.41 -15.84 2.22
C ALA A 392 -17.47 -16.82 1.70
N ALA A 393 -18.47 -17.12 2.52
CA ALA A 393 -19.65 -17.88 2.14
C ALA A 393 -20.88 -16.96 2.04
N ALA A 394 -21.75 -17.23 1.05
CA ALA A 394 -23.00 -16.51 0.84
C ALA A 394 -24.13 -17.50 0.57
N TRP A 395 -25.07 -17.61 1.50
CA TRP A 395 -26.21 -18.52 1.43
C TRP A 395 -27.48 -17.78 1.03
N GLN A 396 -28.30 -18.41 0.18
CA GLN A 396 -29.51 -17.76 -0.36
C GLN A 396 -30.56 -17.43 0.71
N ALA A 397 -30.57 -18.15 1.84
CA ALA A 397 -31.55 -17.95 2.91
C ALA A 397 -31.15 -16.86 3.91
N GLU A 398 -29.99 -16.21 3.72
CA GLU A 398 -29.62 -15.00 4.46
C GLU A 398 -30.63 -13.88 4.23
N GLU A 399 -30.71 -12.96 5.19
CA GLU A 399 -31.46 -11.72 5.01
C GLU A 399 -30.82 -10.88 3.89
N ASN A 400 -31.56 -10.70 2.78
CA ASN A 400 -31.02 -10.17 1.52
C ASN A 400 -29.85 -11.02 0.97
N GLY A 401 -30.00 -12.35 1.03
CA GLY A 401 -29.00 -13.32 0.58
C GLY A 401 -28.73 -13.32 -0.92
N ILE A 402 -27.59 -13.88 -1.30
CA ILE A 402 -27.17 -14.04 -2.70
C ILE A 402 -27.79 -15.33 -3.23
N SER A 403 -28.67 -15.21 -4.23
CA SER A 403 -29.52 -16.32 -4.67
C SER A 403 -29.18 -16.88 -6.05
N SER A 404 -28.40 -16.13 -6.84
CA SER A 404 -28.02 -16.49 -8.21
C SER A 404 -26.51 -16.46 -8.44
N LEU A 405 -26.07 -17.20 -9.49
CA LEU A 405 -24.67 -17.22 -9.91
C LEU A 405 -24.18 -15.83 -10.34
N GLY A 406 -25.04 -15.03 -10.98
CA GLY A 406 -24.69 -13.67 -11.42
C GLY A 406 -24.40 -12.74 -10.25
N GLU A 407 -25.30 -12.72 -9.24
CA GLU A 407 -25.10 -11.95 -8.00
C GLU A 407 -23.84 -12.41 -7.25
N PHE A 408 -23.58 -13.72 -7.22
CA PHE A 408 -22.38 -14.25 -6.57
C PHE A 408 -21.09 -13.84 -7.29
N LYS A 409 -21.05 -13.92 -8.64
CA LYS A 409 -19.91 -13.43 -9.42
C LYS A 409 -19.67 -11.94 -9.18
N GLN A 410 -20.72 -11.13 -9.19
CA GLN A 410 -20.62 -9.71 -8.88
C GLN A 410 -20.06 -9.47 -7.45
N TYR A 411 -20.49 -10.27 -6.47
CA TYR A 411 -19.94 -10.20 -5.11
C TYR A 411 -18.45 -10.53 -5.06
N LEU A 412 -18.00 -11.56 -5.79
CA LEU A 412 -16.57 -11.92 -5.89
C LEU A 412 -15.76 -10.79 -6.53
N GLU A 413 -16.21 -10.27 -7.68
CA GLU A 413 -15.55 -9.18 -8.41
C GLU A 413 -15.43 -7.91 -7.55
N GLN A 414 -16.53 -7.48 -6.92
CA GLN A 414 -16.52 -6.30 -6.05
C GLN A 414 -15.65 -6.51 -4.81
N THR A 415 -15.62 -7.71 -4.25
CA THR A 415 -14.77 -8.03 -3.09
C THR A 415 -13.29 -7.98 -3.49
N SER A 416 -12.93 -8.58 -4.63
CA SER A 416 -11.58 -8.52 -5.18
C SER A 416 -11.13 -7.08 -5.44
N GLU A 417 -12.01 -6.24 -5.98
CA GLU A 417 -11.74 -4.82 -6.19
C GLU A 417 -11.57 -4.09 -4.85
N LYS A 418 -12.42 -4.31 -3.85
CA LYS A 418 -12.29 -3.67 -2.52
C LYS A 418 -10.96 -3.98 -1.86
N LEU A 419 -10.53 -5.24 -1.93
CA LEU A 419 -9.25 -5.71 -1.38
C LEU A 419 -8.05 -5.14 -2.14
N THR A 420 -8.19 -4.92 -3.45
CA THR A 420 -7.13 -4.37 -4.32
C THR A 420 -7.04 -2.85 -4.23
N ARG A 421 -8.18 -2.17 -4.22
CA ARG A 421 -8.32 -0.70 -4.18
C ARG A 421 -8.91 -0.32 -2.83
N THR A 422 -8.04 -0.14 -1.84
CA THR A 422 -8.46 0.30 -0.50
C THR A 422 -8.97 1.74 -0.51
N ILE A 423 -9.78 2.09 0.50
CA ILE A 423 -10.22 3.46 0.76
C ILE A 423 -9.03 4.42 0.69
N ARG A 424 -9.20 5.53 -0.04
CA ARG A 424 -8.18 6.58 -0.11
C ARG A 424 -8.29 7.43 1.14
N VAL A 425 -7.19 7.60 1.84
CA VAL A 425 -7.15 8.33 3.10
C VAL A 425 -6.27 9.56 2.94
N ARG A 426 -6.78 10.71 3.34
CA ARG A 426 -6.01 11.89 3.70
C ARG A 426 -6.23 12.14 5.19
N LYS A 427 -5.16 12.40 5.93
CA LYS A 427 -5.23 12.61 7.37
C LYS A 427 -4.45 13.84 7.80
N GLN A 428 -4.94 14.47 8.85
CA GLN A 428 -4.29 15.59 9.49
C GLN A 428 -4.40 15.43 11.00
N THR A 429 -3.28 15.14 11.64
CA THR A 429 -3.20 15.03 13.11
C THR A 429 -2.93 16.40 13.73
N ALA A 430 -3.21 16.55 15.02
CA ALA A 430 -2.81 17.76 15.77
C ALA A 430 -1.28 17.99 15.72
N LEU A 431 -0.49 16.91 15.69
CA LEU A 431 0.97 16.98 15.53
C LEU A 431 1.36 17.53 14.15
N ASP A 432 0.73 17.05 13.09
CA ASP A 432 0.96 17.55 11.72
C ASP A 432 0.65 19.04 11.60
N ILE A 433 -0.46 19.50 12.17
CA ILE A 433 -0.85 20.91 12.14
C ILE A 433 0.22 21.77 12.80
N ALA A 434 0.67 21.37 14.00
CA ALA A 434 1.69 22.10 14.74
C ALA A 434 3.04 22.12 13.99
N ASP A 435 3.42 21.00 13.36
CA ASP A 435 4.70 20.89 12.66
C ASP A 435 4.72 21.64 11.33
N LYS A 436 3.61 21.60 10.58
CA LYS A 436 3.52 22.16 9.22
C LYS A 436 3.19 23.65 9.18
N ASN A 437 2.47 24.19 10.18
CA ASN A 437 2.04 25.59 10.22
C ASN A 437 3.18 26.56 10.56
N LYS A 438 4.18 26.64 9.68
CA LYS A 438 5.36 27.50 9.77
C LYS A 438 5.64 28.10 8.39
N PRO A 439 6.23 29.31 8.31
CA PRO A 439 6.56 29.92 7.02
C PRO A 439 7.53 29.07 6.20
N LEU A 440 7.29 28.98 4.89
CA LEU A 440 8.22 28.35 3.96
C LEU A 440 9.50 29.20 3.85
N THR A 441 10.59 28.66 4.38
CA THR A 441 11.94 29.24 4.36
C THR A 441 12.94 28.15 3.96
N ALA A 442 14.18 28.53 3.62
CA ALA A 442 15.23 27.54 3.35
C ALA A 442 15.45 26.58 4.53
N ASN A 443 15.45 27.10 5.77
CA ASN A 443 15.57 26.28 6.98
C ASN A 443 14.38 25.35 7.18
N TYR A 444 13.16 25.80 6.86
CA TYR A 444 11.97 24.94 6.90
C TYR A 444 12.10 23.79 5.90
N ALA A 445 12.55 24.07 4.67
CA ALA A 445 12.76 23.03 3.67
C ALA A 445 13.84 22.02 4.09
N LEU A 446 14.98 22.50 4.59
CA LEU A 446 16.05 21.64 5.10
C LEU A 446 15.62 20.81 6.31
N ASN A 447 14.79 21.35 7.21
CA ASN A 447 14.31 20.60 8.37
C ASN A 447 13.52 19.36 7.93
N TRP A 448 12.59 19.51 7.00
CA TRP A 448 11.83 18.37 6.45
C TRP A 448 12.72 17.37 5.72
N ALA A 449 13.69 17.85 4.94
CA ALA A 449 14.67 16.99 4.28
C ALA A 449 15.45 16.14 5.30
N LYS A 450 15.98 16.77 6.35
CA LYS A 450 16.76 16.11 7.42
C LYS A 450 15.91 15.11 8.18
N ARG A 451 14.69 15.47 8.57
CA ARG A 451 13.78 14.56 9.29
C ARG A 451 13.42 13.34 8.47
N LEU A 452 13.12 13.50 7.18
CA LEU A 452 12.81 12.36 6.32
C LEU A 452 14.06 11.51 6.06
N ALA A 453 15.21 12.13 5.79
CA ALA A 453 16.49 11.45 5.64
C ALA A 453 16.84 10.60 6.89
N ASP A 454 16.73 11.18 8.08
CA ASP A 454 16.98 10.49 9.35
C ASP A 454 15.98 9.35 9.60
N SER A 455 14.73 9.53 9.18
CA SER A 455 13.71 8.48 9.23
C SER A 455 14.06 7.33 8.28
N GLU A 456 14.53 7.62 7.06
CA GLU A 456 14.95 6.60 6.09
C GLU A 456 16.24 5.87 6.50
N ILE A 457 17.19 6.58 7.10
CA ILE A 457 18.40 5.98 7.66
C ILE A 457 18.04 4.95 8.72
N ARG A 458 17.17 5.31 9.67
CA ARG A 458 16.69 4.37 10.70
C ARG A 458 15.88 3.22 10.13
N ARG A 459 15.05 3.47 9.12
CA ARG A 459 14.09 2.47 8.60
C ARG A 459 14.69 1.44 7.66
N LYS A 460 15.65 1.82 6.80
CA LYS A 460 16.07 0.93 5.71
C LYS A 460 17.49 1.03 5.19
N VAL A 461 18.22 2.13 5.42
CA VAL A 461 19.56 2.29 4.81
C VAL A 461 20.48 1.11 5.15
N TYR A 462 20.53 0.71 6.42
CA TYR A 462 21.36 -0.41 6.87
C TYR A 462 20.76 -1.80 6.59
N ASP A 463 19.47 -1.88 6.23
CA ASP A 463 18.85 -3.10 5.72
C ASP A 463 19.07 -3.25 4.21
N TYR A 464 19.31 -2.16 3.48
CA TYR A 464 19.51 -2.09 2.04
C TYR A 464 20.96 -2.31 1.59
N VAL A 465 21.73 -3.02 2.40
CA VAL A 465 23.09 -3.45 2.11
C VAL A 465 23.14 -4.86 1.49
N ASN A 466 24.25 -5.25 0.90
CA ASN A 466 24.47 -6.64 0.48
C ASN A 466 24.38 -7.59 1.69
N GLY A 467 23.62 -8.68 1.54
CA GLY A 467 23.29 -9.58 2.65
C GLY A 467 22.15 -9.11 3.57
N GLY A 468 21.68 -7.87 3.42
CA GLY A 468 20.51 -7.35 4.13
C GLY A 468 19.17 -7.81 3.55
N TYR A 469 18.06 -7.25 4.05
CA TYR A 469 16.70 -7.64 3.66
C TYR A 469 15.80 -6.42 3.37
N ASP A 470 15.26 -6.35 2.15
CA ASP A 470 14.27 -5.36 1.76
C ASP A 470 12.89 -5.77 2.30
N LYS A 471 12.55 -5.24 3.48
CA LYS A 471 11.29 -5.50 4.19
C LYS A 471 10.05 -5.08 3.39
N MET A 472 10.15 -4.03 2.56
CA MET A 472 9.01 -3.57 1.76
C MET A 472 8.72 -4.51 0.59
N ARG A 473 9.75 -5.15 0.03
CA ARG A 473 9.63 -6.11 -1.08
C ARG A 473 9.70 -7.56 -0.66
N PHE A 474 9.84 -7.82 0.64
CA PHE A 474 9.97 -9.15 1.23
C PHE A 474 11.01 -10.02 0.52
N ARG A 475 12.23 -9.48 0.32
CA ARG A 475 13.31 -10.17 -0.40
C ARG A 475 14.69 -9.76 0.12
N PRO A 476 15.75 -10.58 -0.09
CA PRO A 476 17.11 -10.12 0.12
C PRO A 476 17.39 -8.83 -0.64
N SER A 477 18.11 -7.92 0.00
CA SER A 477 18.50 -6.64 -0.57
C SER A 477 19.35 -6.83 -1.83
N LYS A 478 19.15 -5.95 -2.81
CA LYS A 478 19.80 -6.03 -4.13
C LYS A 478 20.33 -4.66 -4.53
N TYR A 479 21.43 -4.66 -5.27
CA TYR A 479 21.89 -3.50 -6.01
C TYR A 479 20.83 -3.09 -7.05
N THR A 480 20.21 -1.93 -6.91
CA THR A 480 19.07 -1.50 -7.75
C THR A 480 18.90 0.02 -7.70
N TYR A 481 18.22 0.62 -8.69
CA TYR A 481 18.02 2.07 -8.74
C TYR A 481 17.47 2.70 -7.45
N THR A 482 16.63 2.01 -6.67
CA THR A 482 16.07 2.57 -5.42
C THR A 482 17.13 2.78 -4.33
N THR A 483 18.13 1.90 -4.22
CA THR A 483 19.23 2.11 -3.26
C THR A 483 20.13 3.24 -3.73
N GLY A 484 20.44 3.30 -5.03
CA GLY A 484 21.25 4.38 -5.60
C GLY A 484 20.59 5.75 -5.51
N LEU A 485 19.29 5.82 -5.76
CA LEU A 485 18.50 7.04 -5.65
C LEU A 485 18.48 7.57 -4.21
N LEU A 486 18.27 6.69 -3.22
CA LEU A 486 18.30 7.09 -1.82
C LEU A 486 19.71 7.55 -1.40
N ALA A 487 20.78 6.85 -1.82
CA ALA A 487 22.15 7.27 -1.56
C ALA A 487 22.44 8.66 -2.18
N GLN A 488 22.03 8.86 -3.43
CA GLN A 488 22.16 10.13 -4.12
C GLN A 488 21.41 11.24 -3.38
N SER A 489 20.17 11.01 -2.93
CA SER A 489 19.38 12.04 -2.25
C SER A 489 19.99 12.46 -0.90
N LEU A 490 20.53 11.49 -0.15
CA LEU A 490 21.21 11.76 1.11
C LEU A 490 22.50 12.57 0.88
N ASP A 491 23.27 12.24 -0.16
CA ASP A 491 24.46 13.03 -0.50
C ASP A 491 24.13 14.42 -1.07
N ASP A 492 23.05 14.56 -1.85
CA ASP A 492 22.55 15.88 -2.27
C ASP A 492 22.19 16.73 -1.05
N LEU A 493 21.58 16.13 -0.01
CA LEU A 493 21.31 16.81 1.26
C LEU A 493 22.60 17.17 2.01
N ARG A 494 23.60 16.27 2.04
CA ARG A 494 24.92 16.57 2.62
C ARG A 494 25.55 17.79 1.97
N GLN A 495 25.53 17.90 0.65
CA GLN A 495 26.15 19.02 -0.06
C GLN A 495 25.54 20.38 0.32
N VAL A 496 24.29 20.41 0.78
CA VAL A 496 23.64 21.65 1.25
C VAL A 496 23.84 21.88 2.75
N THR A 497 23.94 20.81 3.53
CA THR A 497 23.93 20.88 5.01
C THR A 497 25.31 20.78 5.65
N GLY A 498 26.29 20.21 4.94
CA GLY A 498 27.60 19.86 5.47
C GLY A 498 27.61 18.66 6.42
N GLU A 499 26.48 17.96 6.62
CA GLU A 499 26.37 16.90 7.63
C GLU A 499 26.93 15.56 7.14
N GLN A 500 28.10 15.21 7.66
CA GLN A 500 28.87 14.01 7.26
C GLN A 500 28.09 12.69 7.38
N ARG A 501 27.19 12.56 8.36
CA ARG A 501 26.38 11.35 8.59
C ARG A 501 25.59 10.88 7.37
N TYR A 502 25.20 11.80 6.48
CA TYR A 502 24.49 11.43 5.26
C TYR A 502 25.42 10.76 4.22
N TRP A 503 26.68 11.19 4.14
CA TRP A 503 27.68 10.47 3.36
C TRP A 503 27.92 9.08 3.92
N ASP A 504 28.14 8.99 5.23
CA ASP A 504 28.46 7.71 5.88
C ASP A 504 27.36 6.67 5.62
N ALA A 505 26.10 7.10 5.73
CA ALA A 505 24.91 6.31 5.40
C ALA A 505 24.87 5.88 3.91
N SER A 506 25.03 6.82 2.98
CA SER A 506 25.02 6.54 1.54
C SER A 506 26.16 5.62 1.11
N TYR A 507 27.36 5.88 1.62
CA TYR A 507 28.56 5.12 1.36
C TYR A 507 28.41 3.69 1.89
N ALA A 508 27.97 3.51 3.14
CA ALA A 508 27.74 2.17 3.71
C ALA A 508 26.75 1.35 2.86
N MET A 509 25.66 1.98 2.40
CA MET A 509 24.66 1.31 1.57
C MET A 509 25.22 0.82 0.24
N ILE A 510 25.85 1.70 -0.55
CA ILE A 510 26.29 1.35 -1.91
C ILE A 510 27.61 0.58 -1.93
N SER A 511 28.58 0.95 -1.08
CA SER A 511 29.87 0.24 -1.00
C SER A 511 29.71 -1.23 -0.64
N SER A 512 28.69 -1.61 0.13
CA SER A 512 28.42 -3.01 0.50
C SER A 512 28.20 -3.93 -0.71
N PHE A 513 27.79 -3.40 -1.86
CA PHE A 513 27.59 -4.16 -3.10
C PHE A 513 28.83 -4.20 -3.99
N ILE A 514 29.89 -3.42 -3.70
CA ILE A 514 31.07 -3.31 -4.55
C ILE A 514 32.22 -4.09 -3.91
N ASN A 515 32.67 -5.15 -4.58
CA ASN A 515 33.81 -5.94 -4.13
C ASN A 515 35.14 -5.20 -4.42
N GLU A 516 36.23 -5.66 -3.81
CA GLU A 516 37.56 -5.04 -3.99
C GLU A 516 38.05 -5.08 -5.44
N ASP A 517 37.63 -6.07 -6.23
CA ASP A 517 37.94 -6.17 -7.66
C ASP A 517 37.06 -5.28 -8.56
N GLY A 518 36.10 -4.54 -7.97
CA GLY A 518 35.14 -3.71 -8.70
C GLY A 518 33.90 -4.46 -9.20
N SER A 519 33.80 -5.77 -8.97
CA SER A 519 32.58 -6.52 -9.30
C SER A 519 31.41 -6.10 -8.40
N ILE A 520 30.20 -6.10 -8.97
CA ILE A 520 28.98 -5.61 -8.31
C ILE A 520 28.10 -6.78 -7.88
N ALA A 521 27.91 -6.98 -6.59
CA ALA A 521 27.06 -8.01 -6.03
C ALA A 521 25.61 -7.86 -6.50
N THR A 522 24.96 -8.99 -6.82
CA THR A 522 23.56 -9.09 -7.31
C THR A 522 23.27 -8.43 -8.67
N TYR A 523 24.27 -7.80 -9.30
CA TYR A 523 24.20 -7.25 -10.64
C TYR A 523 24.52 -8.33 -11.70
N LYS A 524 23.83 -8.26 -12.84
CA LYS A 524 24.01 -9.19 -13.97
C LYS A 524 23.91 -8.42 -15.28
N GLU A 525 25.03 -8.24 -15.97
CA GLU A 525 25.07 -7.57 -17.27
C GLU A 525 24.13 -8.24 -18.30
N SER A 526 24.04 -9.57 -18.28
CA SER A 526 23.23 -10.37 -19.20
C SER A 526 21.73 -10.06 -19.16
N ASP A 527 21.25 -9.44 -18.09
CA ASP A 527 19.85 -9.01 -17.96
C ASP A 527 19.54 -7.78 -18.84
N TYR A 528 20.59 -7.04 -19.25
CA TYR A 528 20.53 -5.72 -19.89
C TYR A 528 19.38 -4.90 -19.32
N ASN A 529 19.43 -4.66 -18.02
CA ASN A 529 18.37 -3.98 -17.29
C ASN A 529 18.80 -2.55 -17.00
N ILE A 530 18.16 -1.56 -17.63
CA ILE A 530 18.58 -0.16 -17.48
C ILE A 530 18.39 0.35 -16.05
N ASP A 531 17.47 -0.22 -15.27
CA ASP A 531 17.29 0.08 -13.83
C ASP A 531 18.54 -0.20 -12.98
N LYS A 532 19.47 -1.02 -13.46
CA LYS A 532 20.73 -1.31 -12.75
C LYS A 532 21.78 -0.23 -12.96
N ILE A 533 21.60 0.63 -13.95
CA ILE A 533 22.57 1.68 -14.29
C ILE A 533 22.47 2.87 -13.33
N ASN A 534 21.26 3.20 -12.86
CA ASN A 534 21.00 4.41 -12.08
C ASN A 534 21.89 4.58 -10.84
N SER A 535 22.16 3.48 -10.13
CA SER A 535 23.02 3.50 -8.95
C SER A 535 24.48 3.80 -9.26
N GLY A 536 24.90 3.66 -10.53
CA GLY A 536 26.20 4.06 -11.04
C GLY A 536 26.47 5.55 -10.84
N LYS A 537 25.45 6.41 -10.82
CA LYS A 537 25.61 7.85 -10.55
C LYS A 537 26.24 8.09 -9.17
N PHE A 538 25.81 7.33 -8.15
CA PHE A 538 26.42 7.44 -6.84
C PHE A 538 27.81 6.78 -6.78
N ILE A 539 28.04 5.71 -7.54
CA ILE A 539 29.38 5.09 -7.67
C ILE A 539 30.38 6.10 -8.26
N LEU A 540 29.98 6.90 -9.25
CA LEU A 540 30.82 7.96 -9.82
C LEU A 540 31.19 9.02 -8.77
N ARG A 541 30.24 9.44 -7.93
CA ARG A 541 30.54 10.31 -6.77
C ARG A 541 31.49 9.65 -5.78
N MET A 542 31.35 8.35 -5.54
CA MET A 542 32.29 7.62 -4.67
C MET A 542 33.70 7.60 -5.22
N TYR A 543 33.86 7.44 -6.53
CA TYR A 543 35.16 7.58 -7.18
C TYR A 543 35.70 9.02 -7.03
N ASP A 544 34.89 10.03 -7.36
CA ASP A 544 35.29 11.45 -7.27
C ASP A 544 35.77 11.83 -5.87
N TYR A 545 35.06 11.38 -4.81
CA TYR A 545 35.40 11.75 -3.43
C TYR A 545 36.51 10.92 -2.80
N THR A 546 36.73 9.68 -3.25
CA THR A 546 37.67 8.76 -2.59
C THR A 546 38.91 8.42 -3.40
N GLY A 547 38.87 8.61 -4.72
CA GLY A 547 39.92 8.19 -5.65
C GLY A 547 40.14 6.68 -5.73
N GLN A 548 39.27 5.85 -5.14
CA GLN A 548 39.46 4.39 -5.12
C GLN A 548 39.08 3.76 -6.47
N GLU A 549 40.04 3.12 -7.13
CA GLU A 549 39.89 2.54 -8.48
C GLU A 549 38.76 1.50 -8.59
N LYS A 550 38.44 0.75 -7.52
CA LYS A 550 37.33 -0.22 -7.56
C LYS A 550 35.99 0.41 -7.95
N TYR A 551 35.75 1.68 -7.61
CA TYR A 551 34.52 2.39 -7.98
C TYR A 551 34.51 2.76 -9.46
N LYS A 552 35.67 3.15 -10.02
CA LYS A 552 35.81 3.36 -11.46
C LYS A 552 35.62 2.06 -12.23
N THR A 553 36.20 0.95 -11.77
CA THR A 553 35.99 -0.38 -12.36
C THR A 553 34.52 -0.79 -12.32
N ALA A 554 33.86 -0.60 -11.18
CA ALA A 554 32.42 -0.87 -11.03
C ALA A 554 31.58 -0.03 -12.01
N ALA A 555 31.83 1.27 -12.11
CA ALA A 555 31.17 2.13 -13.08
C ALA A 555 31.46 1.68 -14.53
N GLY A 556 32.69 1.21 -14.80
CA GLY A 556 33.10 0.64 -16.09
C GLY A 556 32.26 -0.57 -16.50
N HIS A 557 31.91 -1.46 -15.58
CA HIS A 557 30.99 -2.58 -15.88
C HIS A 557 29.60 -2.11 -16.30
N LEU A 558 29.07 -1.06 -15.65
CA LEU A 558 27.77 -0.48 -16.01
C LEU A 558 27.83 0.20 -17.38
N ARG A 559 28.93 0.91 -17.68
CA ARG A 559 29.18 1.49 -19.00
C ARG A 559 29.29 0.42 -20.08
N GLN A 560 29.95 -0.70 -19.78
CA GLN A 560 30.11 -1.83 -20.69
C GLN A 560 28.74 -2.44 -21.05
N GLN A 561 27.83 -2.57 -20.09
CA GLN A 561 26.45 -2.95 -20.38
C GLN A 561 25.80 -1.97 -21.38
N LEU A 562 25.92 -0.66 -21.17
CA LEU A 562 25.33 0.34 -22.08
C LEU A 562 25.92 0.25 -23.50
N LYS A 563 27.21 -0.04 -23.64
CA LYS A 563 27.85 -0.23 -24.96
C LYS A 563 27.22 -1.38 -25.74
N ASN A 564 26.87 -2.46 -25.05
CA ASN A 564 26.30 -3.68 -25.64
C ASN A 564 24.77 -3.76 -25.52
N HIS A 565 24.12 -2.73 -24.97
CA HIS A 565 22.71 -2.77 -24.65
C HIS A 565 21.87 -2.76 -25.93
N PRO A 566 20.89 -3.68 -26.08
CA PRO A 566 19.98 -3.64 -27.21
C PRO A 566 19.24 -2.31 -27.35
N LYS A 567 19.09 -1.84 -28.59
CA LYS A 567 18.43 -0.58 -28.93
C LYS A 567 17.28 -0.81 -29.90
N THR A 568 16.33 0.11 -29.92
CA THR A 568 15.31 0.21 -30.98
C THR A 568 15.97 0.58 -32.31
N SER A 569 15.24 0.48 -33.43
CA SER A 569 15.74 0.90 -34.74
C SER A 569 16.10 2.39 -34.79
N ASN A 570 15.52 3.18 -33.88
CA ASN A 570 15.77 4.61 -33.70
C ASN A 570 16.84 4.90 -32.64
N GLY A 571 17.62 3.91 -32.21
CA GLY A 571 18.78 4.13 -31.34
C GLY A 571 18.48 4.28 -29.84
N ALA A 572 17.20 4.23 -29.41
CA ALA A 572 16.85 4.30 -27.99
C ALA A 572 17.08 2.97 -27.28
N TYR A 573 17.50 3.01 -26.02
CA TYR A 573 17.77 1.81 -25.24
C TYR A 573 16.50 1.01 -24.95
N TRP A 574 16.55 -0.31 -25.15
CA TRP A 574 15.49 -1.17 -24.63
C TRP A 574 15.44 -1.01 -23.11
N HIS A 575 14.24 -0.97 -22.55
CA HIS A 575 14.10 -0.82 -21.11
C HIS A 575 14.78 -2.00 -20.38
N LYS A 576 14.55 -3.23 -20.86
CA LYS A 576 15.26 -4.46 -20.43
C LYS A 576 15.38 -5.46 -21.57
N LYS A 577 16.32 -6.42 -21.52
CA LYS A 577 16.35 -7.56 -22.46
C LYS A 577 15.01 -8.32 -22.54
N LYS A 578 14.33 -8.45 -21.40
CA LYS A 578 13.01 -9.10 -21.31
C LYS A 578 11.83 -8.25 -21.83
N TYR A 579 12.08 -7.00 -22.19
CA TYR A 579 11.13 -6.06 -22.80
C TYR A 579 11.70 -5.61 -24.15
N PRO A 580 11.78 -6.51 -25.14
CA PRO A 580 12.38 -6.19 -26.42
C PRO A 580 11.62 -5.07 -27.12
N HIS A 581 12.34 -4.19 -27.81
CA HIS A 581 11.82 -3.07 -28.61
C HIS A 581 11.07 -1.98 -27.83
N GLN A 582 11.16 -1.99 -26.49
CA GLN A 582 10.38 -1.08 -25.64
C GLN A 582 11.22 0.05 -25.06
N LEU A 583 10.77 1.28 -25.25
CA LEU A 583 11.27 2.50 -24.59
C LEU A 583 10.26 2.93 -23.52
N TRP A 584 10.72 3.07 -22.27
CA TRP A 584 9.89 3.57 -21.15
C TRP A 584 10.54 4.84 -20.58
N LEU A 585 9.71 5.81 -20.18
CA LEU A 585 10.19 7.09 -19.62
C LEU A 585 11.16 6.92 -18.45
N ASP A 586 10.93 5.91 -17.61
CA ASP A 586 11.78 5.53 -16.48
C ASP A 586 13.23 5.35 -16.93
N GLY A 587 13.44 4.63 -18.05
CA GLY A 587 14.77 4.29 -18.56
C GLY A 587 15.66 5.49 -18.84
N VAL A 588 15.06 6.63 -19.20
CA VAL A 588 15.77 7.88 -19.46
C VAL A 588 16.51 8.35 -18.21
N TYR A 589 15.85 8.36 -17.04
CA TYR A 589 16.51 8.72 -15.78
C TYR A 589 17.50 7.66 -15.30
N MET A 590 17.19 6.39 -15.54
CA MET A 590 18.04 5.30 -15.05
C MET A 590 19.40 5.27 -15.75
N GLY A 591 19.46 5.62 -17.05
CA GLY A 591 20.67 5.48 -17.85
C GLY A 591 21.35 6.80 -18.23
N MET A 592 20.59 7.81 -18.66
CA MET A 592 21.18 8.89 -19.47
C MET A 592 22.05 9.86 -18.66
N PRO A 593 21.67 10.29 -17.45
CA PRO A 593 22.58 11.11 -16.63
C PRO A 593 23.88 10.36 -16.29
N PHE A 594 23.82 9.05 -16.03
CA PHE A 594 25.02 8.23 -15.80
C PHE A 594 25.91 8.16 -17.04
N LEU A 595 25.34 7.91 -18.22
CA LEU A 595 26.10 7.83 -19.46
C LEU A 595 26.82 9.15 -19.77
N ALA A 596 26.14 10.28 -19.61
CA ALA A 596 26.73 11.59 -19.84
C ALA A 596 27.87 11.88 -18.85
N GLU A 597 27.67 11.62 -17.55
CA GLU A 597 28.69 11.81 -16.51
C GLU A 597 29.91 10.89 -16.74
N TYR A 598 29.68 9.59 -16.94
CA TYR A 598 30.75 8.63 -17.21
C TYR A 598 31.55 9.02 -18.45
N SER A 599 30.85 9.39 -19.53
CA SER A 599 31.50 9.76 -20.78
C SER A 599 32.37 11.00 -20.61
N LEU A 600 31.90 12.02 -19.87
CA LEU A 600 32.68 13.21 -19.59
C LEU A 600 33.92 12.90 -18.75
N LEU A 601 33.80 12.05 -17.72
CA LEU A 601 34.90 11.73 -16.82
C LEU A 601 35.99 10.84 -17.44
N PHE A 602 35.61 9.89 -18.30
CA PHE A 602 36.50 8.82 -18.72
C PHE A 602 36.63 8.63 -20.24
N GLU A 603 35.76 9.25 -21.04
CA GLU A 603 35.68 9.04 -22.50
C GLU A 603 35.67 10.38 -23.27
N GLY A 604 36.14 11.47 -22.67
CA GLY A 604 36.23 12.78 -23.33
C GLY A 604 34.89 13.41 -23.75
N GLY A 605 33.76 12.88 -23.26
CA GLY A 605 32.40 13.32 -23.61
C GLY A 605 31.87 12.79 -24.94
N GLU A 606 32.50 11.78 -25.55
CA GLU A 606 32.10 11.21 -26.86
C GLU A 606 30.66 10.71 -26.92
N HIS A 607 30.06 10.30 -25.80
CA HIS A 607 28.73 9.69 -25.73
C HIS A 607 27.65 10.58 -25.11
N ILE A 608 27.93 11.88 -24.95
CA ILE A 608 26.93 12.84 -24.46
C ILE A 608 25.79 13.00 -25.48
N GLU A 609 26.10 12.92 -26.77
CA GLU A 609 25.10 12.98 -27.84
C GLU A 609 24.15 11.77 -27.82
N ASP A 610 24.68 10.56 -27.56
CA ASP A 610 23.88 9.36 -27.37
C ASP A 610 22.89 9.52 -26.21
N ALA A 611 23.33 10.16 -25.11
CA ALA A 611 22.48 10.42 -23.96
C ALA A 611 21.38 11.45 -24.24
N VAL A 612 21.68 12.51 -25.01
CA VAL A 612 20.69 13.52 -25.43
C VAL A 612 19.70 12.93 -26.45
N HIS A 613 20.16 12.03 -27.32
CA HIS A 613 19.33 11.39 -28.33
C HIS A 613 18.15 10.61 -27.71
N GLU A 614 18.35 9.97 -26.55
CA GLU A 614 17.26 9.27 -25.83
C GLU A 614 16.08 10.20 -25.50
N PHE A 615 16.34 11.48 -25.18
CA PHE A 615 15.30 12.48 -24.94
C PHE A 615 14.56 12.88 -26.23
N GLU A 616 15.28 12.97 -27.35
CA GLU A 616 14.69 13.27 -28.65
C GLU A 616 13.73 12.15 -29.09
N VAL A 617 14.18 10.89 -28.98
CA VAL A 617 13.34 9.72 -29.31
C VAL A 617 12.15 9.63 -28.35
N SER A 618 12.36 9.83 -27.04
CA SER A 618 11.27 9.87 -26.07
C SER A 618 10.23 10.93 -26.42
N LYS A 619 10.66 12.14 -26.79
CA LYS A 619 9.76 13.21 -27.25
C LYS A 619 9.04 12.84 -28.54
N GLN A 620 9.74 12.27 -29.51
CA GLN A 620 9.17 11.93 -30.81
C GLN A 620 8.05 10.88 -30.69
N TYR A 621 8.24 9.87 -29.86
CA TYR A 621 7.33 8.71 -29.82
C TYR A 621 6.37 8.72 -28.63
N LEU A 622 6.74 9.28 -27.47
CA LEU A 622 5.92 9.20 -26.26
C LEU A 622 5.09 10.46 -25.99
N ARG A 623 5.47 11.62 -26.54
CA ARG A 623 4.77 12.89 -26.25
C ARG A 623 3.46 12.99 -27.03
N ASP A 624 2.36 13.22 -26.33
CA ASP A 624 1.10 13.62 -26.96
C ASP A 624 1.17 15.11 -27.36
N PRO A 625 1.01 15.45 -28.64
CA PRO A 625 1.10 16.83 -29.10
C PRO A 625 -0.01 17.73 -28.54
N ASN A 626 -1.16 17.17 -28.16
CA ASN A 626 -2.32 17.94 -27.72
C ASN A 626 -2.18 18.41 -26.27
N THR A 627 -1.86 17.49 -25.36
CA THR A 627 -1.71 17.78 -23.93
C THR A 627 -0.30 18.22 -23.56
N GLY A 628 0.71 17.75 -24.31
CA GLY A 628 2.12 17.87 -23.97
C GLY A 628 2.61 16.86 -22.94
N LEU A 629 1.75 15.96 -22.47
CA LEU A 629 2.09 14.85 -21.58
C LEU A 629 2.77 13.71 -22.36
N TYR A 630 3.43 12.81 -21.64
CA TYR A 630 4.14 11.66 -22.22
C TYR A 630 3.50 10.36 -21.76
N PHE A 631 3.23 9.46 -22.70
CA PHE A 631 2.81 8.09 -22.40
C PHE A 631 3.93 7.35 -21.67
N HIS A 632 3.58 6.41 -20.79
CA HIS A 632 4.57 5.68 -19.98
C HIS A 632 5.58 4.91 -20.83
N GLY A 633 5.11 4.20 -21.85
CA GLY A 633 5.98 3.39 -22.71
C GLY A 633 5.51 3.29 -24.16
N TRP A 634 6.46 2.92 -25.01
CA TRP A 634 6.31 2.69 -26.44
C TRP A 634 6.99 1.37 -26.82
N ASP A 635 6.27 0.50 -27.52
CA ASP A 635 6.79 -0.71 -28.15
C ASP A 635 6.88 -0.49 -29.65
N GLU A 636 8.10 -0.37 -30.18
CA GLU A 636 8.38 -0.19 -31.61
C GLU A 636 7.79 -1.35 -32.44
N SER A 637 7.79 -2.57 -31.89
CA SER A 637 7.27 -3.75 -32.57
C SER A 637 5.73 -3.83 -32.57
N LYS A 638 5.07 -3.10 -31.66
CA LYS A 638 3.61 -3.08 -31.44
C LYS A 638 3.03 -4.47 -31.10
N SER A 639 3.89 -5.41 -30.74
CA SER A 639 3.53 -6.83 -30.57
C SER A 639 2.98 -7.12 -29.18
N ILE A 640 3.43 -6.38 -28.17
CA ILE A 640 2.98 -6.57 -26.79
C ILE A 640 1.51 -6.13 -26.63
N GLU A 641 0.81 -6.75 -25.67
CA GLU A 641 -0.64 -6.59 -25.47
C GLU A 641 -1.06 -5.14 -25.18
N TRP A 642 -0.33 -4.45 -24.30
CA TRP A 642 -0.65 -3.08 -23.89
C TRP A 642 -0.43 -2.03 -24.99
N ALA A 643 0.36 -2.35 -26.02
CA ALA A 643 0.76 -1.40 -27.04
C ALA A 643 -0.36 -1.18 -28.06
N ASN A 644 -0.70 0.09 -28.29
CA ASN A 644 -1.60 0.48 -29.36
C ASN A 644 -1.09 -0.06 -30.71
N LYS A 645 -1.96 -0.72 -31.48
CA LYS A 645 -1.54 -1.44 -32.69
C LYS A 645 -1.13 -0.53 -33.85
N GLN A 646 -1.49 0.75 -33.80
CA GLN A 646 -1.09 1.75 -34.78
C GLN A 646 0.18 2.49 -34.36
N THR A 647 0.25 2.95 -33.10
CA THR A 647 1.31 3.86 -32.63
C THR A 647 2.40 3.16 -31.80
N GLY A 648 2.11 2.00 -31.20
CA GLY A 648 2.97 1.31 -30.23
C GLY A 648 2.89 1.87 -28.81
N LEU A 649 2.06 2.88 -28.56
CA LEU A 649 1.98 3.59 -27.28
C LEU A 649 1.19 2.83 -26.21
N SER A 650 1.60 3.01 -24.95
CA SER A 650 0.78 2.67 -23.77
C SER A 650 -0.44 3.59 -23.66
N GLN A 651 -1.40 3.24 -22.79
CA GLN A 651 -2.72 3.91 -22.79
C GLN A 651 -2.78 5.20 -21.94
N GLU A 652 -1.89 5.35 -20.95
CA GLU A 652 -2.02 6.39 -19.92
C GLU A 652 -0.77 7.23 -19.74
N PHE A 653 -0.97 8.48 -19.32
CA PHE A 653 0.07 9.40 -18.89
C PHE A 653 0.37 9.18 -17.41
N TRP A 654 1.37 8.35 -17.12
CA TRP A 654 1.72 8.05 -15.73
C TRP A 654 2.66 9.11 -15.15
N SER A 655 2.23 9.78 -14.08
CA SER A 655 2.94 10.93 -13.52
C SER A 655 4.37 10.62 -13.07
N ARG A 656 4.64 9.47 -12.45
CA ARG A 656 6.02 9.14 -12.05
C ARG A 656 6.93 8.86 -13.25
N GLY A 657 6.42 8.24 -14.31
CA GLY A 657 7.18 8.08 -15.55
C GLY A 657 7.64 9.45 -16.10
N MET A 658 6.74 10.43 -16.13
CA MET A 658 7.07 11.80 -16.49
C MET A 658 8.00 12.48 -15.47
N GLY A 659 7.85 12.18 -14.18
CA GLY A 659 8.74 12.65 -13.12
C GLY A 659 10.19 12.23 -13.38
N TRP A 660 10.43 10.98 -13.80
CA TRP A 660 11.76 10.52 -14.19
C TRP A 660 12.33 11.30 -15.37
N LEU A 661 11.54 11.47 -16.44
CA LEU A 661 11.95 12.27 -17.59
C LEU A 661 12.32 13.71 -17.17
N ALA A 662 11.49 14.33 -16.32
CA ALA A 662 11.71 15.68 -15.83
C ALA A 662 13.03 15.79 -15.03
N MET A 663 13.25 14.89 -14.05
CA MET A 663 14.51 14.88 -13.29
C MET A 663 15.72 14.63 -14.19
N ALA A 664 15.62 13.70 -15.14
CA ALA A 664 16.70 13.40 -16.07
C ALA A 664 17.08 14.62 -16.91
N SER A 665 16.08 15.39 -17.35
CA SER A 665 16.29 16.56 -18.23
C SER A 665 17.13 17.66 -17.58
N VAL A 666 16.99 17.87 -16.27
CA VAL A 666 17.78 18.86 -15.52
C VAL A 666 19.09 18.30 -14.99
N ASP A 667 19.17 16.99 -14.74
CA ASP A 667 20.38 16.33 -14.25
C ASP A 667 21.44 16.18 -15.34
N ILE A 668 21.04 15.80 -16.56
CA ILE A 668 21.99 15.66 -17.67
C ILE A 668 22.69 16.97 -18.02
N MET A 669 22.03 18.12 -17.80
CA MET A 669 22.58 19.45 -18.09
C MET A 669 23.84 19.82 -17.28
N ASP A 670 24.08 19.14 -16.15
CA ASP A 670 25.31 19.29 -15.36
C ASP A 670 26.53 18.68 -16.08
N PHE A 671 26.31 17.76 -17.03
CA PHE A 671 27.37 17.02 -17.72
C PHE A 671 27.51 17.36 -19.21
N ILE A 672 26.64 18.21 -19.77
CA ILE A 672 26.78 18.71 -21.15
C ILE A 672 27.70 19.95 -21.14
N PRO A 673 28.90 19.92 -21.73
CA PRO A 673 29.84 21.03 -21.72
C PRO A 673 29.25 22.29 -22.37
N GLN A 674 29.67 23.47 -21.91
CA GLN A 674 29.28 24.75 -22.53
C GLN A 674 29.75 24.84 -24.00
N ALA A 675 30.80 24.11 -24.38
CA ALA A 675 31.29 23.99 -25.75
C ALA A 675 30.37 23.17 -26.68
N ARG A 676 29.28 22.58 -26.17
CA ARG A 676 28.24 21.88 -26.94
C ARG A 676 26.90 22.63 -26.86
N PRO A 677 26.81 23.87 -27.37
CA PRO A 677 25.57 24.67 -27.31
C PRO A 677 24.42 24.00 -28.06
N ASP A 678 24.70 23.25 -29.13
CA ASP A 678 23.75 22.45 -29.90
C ASP A 678 22.96 21.47 -29.02
N LEU A 679 23.65 20.72 -28.16
CA LEU A 679 23.03 19.76 -27.26
C LEU A 679 22.30 20.46 -26.11
N ARG A 680 22.87 21.54 -25.58
CA ARG A 680 22.25 22.32 -24.50
C ARG A 680 20.95 22.96 -24.95
N GLU A 681 20.87 23.51 -26.16
CA GLU A 681 19.66 24.11 -26.72
C GLU A 681 18.52 23.09 -26.86
N LYS A 682 18.82 21.89 -27.35
CA LYS A 682 17.85 20.78 -27.44
C LYS A 682 17.26 20.45 -26.07
N MET A 683 18.10 20.36 -25.04
CA MET A 683 17.67 20.07 -23.68
C MET A 683 16.91 21.23 -23.05
N LEU A 684 17.36 22.48 -23.23
CA LEU A 684 16.64 23.68 -22.75
C LEU A 684 15.24 23.77 -23.35
N LYS A 685 15.08 23.44 -24.64
CA LYS A 685 13.76 23.36 -25.28
C LYS A 685 12.87 22.32 -24.59
N THR A 686 13.40 21.13 -24.33
CA THR A 686 12.69 20.04 -23.65
C THR A 686 12.29 20.44 -22.21
N ILE A 687 13.21 21.06 -21.46
CA ILE A 687 12.97 21.57 -20.10
C ILE A 687 11.86 22.63 -20.11
N ASN A 688 11.90 23.61 -21.02
CA ASN A 688 10.88 24.66 -21.09
C ASN A 688 9.50 24.12 -21.49
N GLU A 689 9.45 23.14 -22.39
CA GLU A 689 8.19 22.46 -22.75
C GLU A 689 7.61 21.68 -21.56
N LEU A 690 8.43 20.91 -20.83
CA LEU A 690 8.01 20.20 -19.63
C LEU A 690 7.51 21.15 -18.55
N ALA A 691 8.23 22.25 -18.28
CA ALA A 691 7.84 23.26 -17.29
C ALA A 691 6.48 23.90 -17.62
N ARG A 692 6.25 24.24 -18.89
CA ARG A 692 4.97 24.78 -19.35
C ARG A 692 3.85 23.74 -19.25
N ASP A 693 4.09 22.52 -19.71
CA ASP A 693 3.03 21.54 -19.88
C ASP A 693 2.62 20.90 -18.54
N LEU A 694 3.56 20.63 -17.64
CA LEU A 694 3.25 20.12 -16.29
C LEU A 694 2.48 21.14 -15.43
N ALA A 695 2.75 22.44 -15.59
CA ALA A 695 2.07 23.49 -14.85
C ALA A 695 0.56 23.51 -15.10
N LYS A 696 0.11 23.11 -16.30
CA LYS A 696 -1.31 23.04 -16.67
C LYS A 696 -2.10 22.01 -15.85
N PHE A 697 -1.41 21.01 -15.29
CA PHE A 697 -2.03 19.89 -14.58
C PHE A 697 -1.78 19.94 -13.05
N GLN A 698 -1.26 21.05 -12.52
CA GLN A 698 -1.07 21.22 -11.08
C GLN A 698 -2.44 21.36 -10.39
N HIS A 699 -2.68 20.53 -9.38
CA HIS A 699 -3.87 20.60 -8.54
C HIS A 699 -3.86 21.85 -7.64
N GLU A 700 -5.01 22.25 -7.09
CA GLU A 700 -5.11 23.41 -6.19
C GLU A 700 -4.21 23.30 -4.94
N SER A 701 -3.95 22.07 -4.47
CA SER A 701 -3.00 21.78 -3.39
C SER A 701 -1.54 22.05 -3.77
N GLY A 702 -1.23 22.20 -5.06
CA GLY A 702 0.13 22.30 -5.59
C GLY A 702 0.72 20.98 -6.10
N THR A 703 0.02 19.85 -5.93
CA THR A 703 0.51 18.51 -6.28
C THR A 703 -0.10 17.99 -7.59
N TRP A 704 0.25 16.77 -8.01
CA TRP A 704 -0.27 16.16 -9.25
C TRP A 704 -0.95 14.81 -8.98
N TYR A 705 -1.93 14.47 -9.81
CA TYR A 705 -2.59 13.15 -9.80
C TYR A 705 -1.69 12.05 -10.35
N GLN A 706 -1.92 10.80 -9.95
CA GLN A 706 -1.28 9.60 -10.53
C GLN A 706 -1.43 9.56 -12.05
N ILE A 707 -2.64 9.86 -12.55
CA ILE A 707 -2.95 10.11 -13.97
C ILE A 707 -3.41 11.58 -14.11
N PRO A 708 -2.57 12.49 -14.62
CA PRO A 708 -2.77 13.94 -14.46
C PRO A 708 -3.91 14.50 -15.30
N ASN A 709 -4.25 13.89 -16.42
CA ASN A 709 -5.36 14.32 -17.28
C ASN A 709 -6.73 13.77 -16.87
N LYS A 710 -6.83 13.03 -15.75
CA LYS A 710 -8.07 12.38 -15.29
C LYS A 710 -8.39 12.67 -13.81
N PRO A 711 -8.37 13.92 -13.34
CA PRO A 711 -8.49 14.25 -11.90
C PRO A 711 -9.79 13.74 -11.26
N ASN A 712 -10.89 13.68 -12.02
CA ASN A 712 -12.21 13.26 -11.54
C ASN A 712 -12.54 11.79 -11.82
N ALA A 713 -11.60 11.01 -12.37
CA ALA A 713 -11.85 9.61 -12.66
C ALA A 713 -11.86 8.77 -11.36
N PRO A 714 -12.77 7.77 -11.24
CA PRO A 714 -12.90 6.96 -10.04
C PRO A 714 -11.57 6.34 -9.60
N GLY A 715 -11.21 6.53 -8.33
CA GLY A 715 -10.02 5.94 -7.72
C GLY A 715 -8.68 6.64 -7.99
N ASN A 716 -8.65 7.66 -8.86
CA ASN A 716 -7.46 8.50 -9.04
C ASN A 716 -7.11 9.21 -7.73
N TYR A 717 -5.85 9.57 -7.57
CA TYR A 717 -5.35 10.16 -6.34
C TYR A 717 -4.16 11.07 -6.61
N LEU A 718 -3.98 12.07 -5.76
CA LEU A 718 -2.77 12.89 -5.73
C LEU A 718 -1.60 12.02 -5.30
N GLU A 719 -0.53 11.98 -6.11
CA GLU A 719 0.58 11.04 -5.96
C GLU A 719 1.86 11.77 -5.58
N SER A 720 2.50 11.32 -4.50
CA SER A 720 3.56 12.09 -3.85
C SER A 720 4.93 11.95 -4.50
N SER A 721 5.23 10.80 -5.13
CA SER A 721 6.54 10.60 -5.76
C SER A 721 6.71 11.51 -6.96
N ALA A 722 5.75 11.53 -7.89
CA ALA A 722 5.76 12.40 -9.05
C ALA A 722 5.72 13.87 -8.65
N SER A 723 4.89 14.24 -7.66
CA SER A 723 4.84 15.61 -7.15
C SER A 723 6.19 16.07 -6.58
N SER A 724 6.91 15.18 -5.88
CA SER A 724 8.27 15.45 -5.40
C SER A 724 9.28 15.59 -6.55
N MET A 725 9.18 14.75 -7.58
CA MET A 725 10.03 14.83 -8.78
C MET A 725 9.82 16.12 -9.58
N PHE A 726 8.57 16.54 -9.76
CA PHE A 726 8.25 17.79 -10.43
C PHE A 726 8.71 18.99 -9.60
N THR A 727 8.57 18.94 -8.28
CA THR A 727 9.12 19.97 -7.38
C THR A 727 10.64 20.08 -7.53
N TYR A 728 11.37 18.95 -7.53
CA TYR A 728 12.81 18.94 -7.79
C TYR A 728 13.16 19.54 -9.15
N PHE A 729 12.45 19.13 -10.20
CA PHE A 729 12.64 19.62 -11.56
C PHE A 729 12.50 21.14 -11.64
N TYR A 730 11.40 21.71 -11.16
CA TYR A 730 11.18 23.16 -11.18
C TYR A 730 12.24 23.89 -10.36
N ALA A 731 12.52 23.43 -9.13
CA ALA A 731 13.49 24.08 -8.25
C ALA A 731 14.90 24.07 -8.83
N LYS A 732 15.36 22.93 -9.36
CA LYS A 732 16.68 22.83 -9.99
C LYS A 732 16.76 23.66 -11.28
N ALA A 733 15.72 23.63 -12.12
CA ALA A 733 15.68 24.42 -13.34
C ALA A 733 15.71 25.93 -13.07
N LEU A 734 15.02 26.40 -12.03
CA LEU A 734 15.07 27.81 -11.58
C LEU A 734 16.46 28.17 -11.03
N ASN A 735 17.03 27.36 -10.13
CA ASN A 735 18.36 27.58 -9.56
C ASN A 735 19.45 27.68 -10.64
N LYS A 736 19.30 26.94 -11.74
CA LYS A 736 20.25 26.93 -12.86
C LYS A 736 19.91 27.94 -13.97
N GLY A 737 18.79 28.66 -13.87
CA GLY A 737 18.32 29.61 -14.90
C GLY A 737 17.87 28.97 -16.21
N TYR A 738 17.43 27.71 -16.19
CA TYR A 738 16.97 26.98 -17.38
C TYR A 738 15.53 27.32 -17.78
N ILE A 739 14.74 27.83 -16.84
CA ILE A 739 13.35 28.27 -17.03
C ILE A 739 13.15 29.65 -16.41
N ASP A 740 12.12 30.34 -16.89
CA ASP A 740 11.77 31.69 -16.45
C ASP A 740 11.32 31.75 -14.97
N LYS A 741 11.57 32.87 -14.30
CA LYS A 741 11.22 33.10 -12.89
C LYS A 741 9.71 33.01 -12.63
N GLN A 742 8.85 33.16 -13.63
CA GLN A 742 7.40 32.98 -13.49
C GLN A 742 7.01 31.59 -12.93
N TYR A 743 7.87 30.58 -13.05
CA TYR A 743 7.64 29.24 -12.50
C TYR A 743 7.97 29.11 -11.00
N GLN A 744 8.48 30.16 -10.35
CA GLN A 744 8.85 30.13 -8.94
C GLN A 744 7.65 29.82 -8.04
N ASP A 745 6.51 30.47 -8.24
CA ASP A 745 5.31 30.22 -7.43
C ASP A 745 4.79 28.79 -7.61
N ILE A 746 4.91 28.22 -8.82
CA ILE A 746 4.57 26.82 -9.09
C ILE A 746 5.46 25.88 -8.28
N ALA A 747 6.78 26.14 -8.24
CA ALA A 747 7.75 25.34 -7.49
C ALA A 747 7.51 25.40 -5.98
N LEU A 748 7.30 26.61 -5.43
CA LEU A 748 7.08 26.81 -4.00
C LEU A 748 5.73 26.25 -3.55
N LYS A 749 4.68 26.44 -4.36
CA LYS A 749 3.36 25.83 -4.12
C LYS A 749 3.43 24.31 -4.18
N ALA A 750 4.19 23.75 -5.12
CA ALA A 750 4.39 22.30 -5.22
C ALA A 750 5.08 21.73 -3.98
N TYR A 751 6.15 22.38 -3.52
CA TYR A 751 6.85 21.97 -2.30
C TYR A 751 5.93 21.98 -1.07
N GLN A 752 5.22 23.10 -0.86
CA GLN A 752 4.30 23.22 0.27
C GLN A 752 3.14 22.22 0.15
N GLY A 753 2.66 21.96 -1.06
CA GLY A 753 1.67 20.95 -1.35
C GLY A 753 2.11 19.55 -0.95
N VAL A 754 3.35 19.16 -1.30
CA VAL A 754 3.89 17.84 -0.91
C VAL A 754 3.98 17.72 0.62
N VAL A 755 4.46 18.76 1.31
CA VAL A 755 4.52 18.77 2.79
C VAL A 755 3.12 18.66 3.40
N ASN A 756 2.16 19.45 2.88
CA ASN A 756 0.82 19.51 3.44
C ASN A 756 0.03 18.21 3.22
N GLU A 757 0.07 17.69 1.99
CA GLU A 757 -0.74 16.55 1.56
C GLU A 757 -0.15 15.19 1.96
N PHE A 758 1.18 15.05 2.02
CA PHE A 758 1.83 13.73 2.04
C PHE A 758 2.82 13.51 3.17
N ILE A 759 3.34 14.55 3.83
CA ILE A 759 4.22 14.36 4.98
C ILE A 759 3.39 14.11 6.24
N GLU A 760 3.74 13.09 6.99
CA GLU A 760 3.13 12.77 8.29
C GLU A 760 4.20 12.81 9.37
N SER A 761 3.88 13.46 10.49
CA SER A 761 4.77 13.62 11.64
C SER A 761 4.41 12.60 12.71
N HIS A 762 5.43 11.95 13.27
CA HIS A 762 5.26 10.89 14.26
C HIS A 762 5.71 11.34 15.66
N PRO A 763 5.13 10.77 16.74
CA PRO A 763 5.49 11.13 18.11
C PRO A 763 6.95 10.91 18.49
N ASP A 764 7.65 9.99 17.80
CA ASP A 764 9.09 9.73 18.01
C ASP A 764 10.01 10.74 17.27
N GLY A 765 9.41 11.76 16.63
CA GLY A 765 10.11 12.76 15.84
C GLY A 765 10.42 12.34 14.40
N SER A 766 10.19 11.07 14.04
CA SER A 766 10.26 10.61 12.66
C SER A 766 9.15 11.23 11.80
N VAL A 767 9.30 11.11 10.49
CA VAL A 767 8.30 11.51 9.52
C VAL A 767 8.12 10.44 8.46
N SER A 768 6.97 10.42 7.82
CA SER A 768 6.70 9.57 6.65
C SER A 768 6.24 10.38 5.46
N LEU A 769 6.52 9.88 4.25
CA LEU A 769 5.94 10.38 3.01
C LEU A 769 4.92 9.36 2.52
N THR A 770 3.65 9.76 2.41
CA THR A 770 2.53 8.86 2.08
C THR A 770 2.02 9.06 0.65
N ASN A 771 0.96 8.34 0.28
CA ASN A 771 0.29 8.39 -1.03
C ASN A 771 1.23 8.13 -2.22
N MET A 772 2.11 7.14 -2.08
CA MET A 772 3.08 6.76 -3.10
C MET A 772 2.58 5.57 -3.90
N CYS A 773 2.58 5.65 -5.22
CA CYS A 773 2.40 4.47 -6.05
C CYS A 773 3.58 3.51 -5.80
N PHE A 774 3.36 2.29 -5.32
CA PHE A 774 4.45 1.38 -4.94
C PHE A 774 5.29 0.92 -6.14
N VAL A 775 4.61 0.51 -7.21
CA VAL A 775 5.19 0.08 -8.47
C VAL A 775 4.19 0.33 -9.58
N ALA A 776 4.67 0.60 -10.79
CA ALA A 776 3.91 0.42 -12.01
C ALA A 776 4.92 0.06 -13.12
N GLY A 777 4.44 -0.57 -14.17
CA GLY A 777 5.21 -1.07 -15.31
C GLY A 777 4.29 -1.67 -16.36
N LEU A 778 4.84 -2.12 -17.48
CA LEU A 778 4.04 -2.64 -18.60
C LEU A 778 4.41 -4.09 -18.94
N GLY A 779 3.46 -4.84 -19.51
CA GLY A 779 3.63 -6.21 -19.99
C GLY A 779 3.61 -7.28 -18.91
N PHE A 780 3.63 -8.54 -19.37
CA PHE A 780 3.50 -9.77 -18.58
C PHE A 780 2.14 -9.94 -17.87
N GLY A 781 1.07 -9.24 -18.29
CA GLY A 781 -0.22 -9.17 -17.58
C GLY A 781 -0.49 -7.83 -16.86
N ARG A 782 0.33 -6.83 -17.20
CA ARG A 782 0.08 -5.40 -16.93
C ARG A 782 -0.27 -4.76 -18.27
N ASP A 783 -1.55 -4.47 -18.46
CA ASP A 783 -2.13 -3.99 -19.71
C ASP A 783 -1.92 -2.47 -19.95
N GLY A 784 -1.40 -1.76 -18.94
CA GLY A 784 -1.21 -0.31 -19.01
C GLY A 784 -2.51 0.49 -19.04
N SER A 785 -3.65 -0.12 -18.68
CA SER A 785 -4.94 0.57 -18.60
C SER A 785 -5.03 1.44 -17.35
N TYR A 786 -5.96 2.40 -17.35
CA TYR A 786 -6.32 3.15 -16.15
C TYR A 786 -6.62 2.24 -14.95
N GLY A 787 -7.38 1.15 -15.18
CA GLY A 787 -7.77 0.20 -14.15
C GLY A 787 -6.57 -0.46 -13.48
N TYR A 788 -5.53 -0.77 -14.26
CA TYR A 788 -4.26 -1.29 -13.76
C TYR A 788 -3.51 -0.27 -12.90
N TYR A 789 -3.33 0.99 -13.34
CA TYR A 789 -2.64 2.00 -12.52
C TYR A 789 -3.37 2.28 -11.20
N MET A 790 -4.70 2.12 -11.16
CA MET A 790 -5.49 2.26 -9.94
C MET A 790 -5.43 1.02 -9.04
N SER A 791 -5.05 -0.13 -9.59
CA SER A 791 -4.86 -1.39 -8.85
C SER A 791 -3.51 -1.48 -8.13
N GLU A 792 -2.53 -0.68 -8.56
CA GLU A 792 -1.21 -0.67 -7.92
C GLU A 792 -1.30 -0.13 -6.48
N PRO A 793 -0.57 -0.72 -5.52
CA PRO A 793 -0.64 -0.31 -4.13
C PRO A 793 -0.22 1.14 -3.93
N VAL A 794 -0.92 1.80 -3.01
CA VAL A 794 -0.56 3.12 -2.50
C VAL A 794 0.06 2.93 -1.12
N LEU A 795 1.35 3.20 -0.99
CA LEU A 795 2.13 2.96 0.23
C LEU A 795 2.78 4.24 0.74
N ALA A 796 3.44 4.13 1.89
CA ALA A 796 4.32 5.15 2.42
C ALA A 796 5.78 4.73 2.26
N ASP A 797 6.66 5.72 2.20
CA ASP A 797 8.10 5.61 2.38
C ASP A 797 8.83 4.71 1.39
N ASP A 798 8.40 4.62 0.13
CA ASP A 798 9.25 3.99 -0.89
C ASP A 798 10.37 4.97 -1.33
N PRO A 799 11.63 4.51 -1.51
CA PRO A 799 12.71 5.36 -2.04
C PRO A 799 12.39 6.09 -3.34
N LYS A 800 11.44 5.58 -4.15
CA LYS A 800 10.93 6.22 -5.36
C LYS A 800 10.33 7.60 -5.15
N GLY A 801 9.92 7.96 -3.93
CA GLY A 801 9.48 9.31 -3.61
C GLY A 801 10.21 9.94 -2.43
N THR A 802 10.68 9.16 -1.43
CA THR A 802 11.46 9.75 -0.33
C THR A 802 12.77 10.36 -0.83
N GLY A 803 13.45 9.69 -1.77
CA GLY A 803 14.64 10.23 -2.42
C GLY A 803 14.35 11.55 -3.16
N PRO A 804 13.43 11.58 -4.14
CA PRO A 804 13.03 12.81 -4.82
C PRO A 804 12.55 13.92 -3.89
N PHE A 805 11.86 13.63 -2.79
CA PHE A 805 11.46 14.66 -1.83
C PHE A 805 12.66 15.28 -1.10
N ILE A 806 13.62 14.46 -0.66
CA ILE A 806 14.86 14.94 -0.04
C ILE A 806 15.63 15.82 -1.03
N MET A 807 15.77 15.38 -2.29
CA MET A 807 16.42 16.14 -3.36
C MET A 807 15.67 17.45 -3.65
N ALA A 808 14.35 17.42 -3.74
CA ALA A 808 13.51 18.60 -3.96
C ALA A 808 13.66 19.61 -2.82
N SER A 809 13.64 19.14 -1.57
CA SER A 809 13.82 19.98 -0.38
C SER A 809 15.17 20.69 -0.37
N ALA A 810 16.25 19.99 -0.76
CA ALA A 810 17.57 20.57 -0.89
C ALA A 810 17.64 21.65 -1.99
N GLN A 811 16.95 21.46 -3.11
CA GLN A 811 16.88 22.46 -4.19
C GLN A 811 15.99 23.66 -3.84
N ILE A 812 14.87 23.43 -3.14
CA ILE A 812 14.00 24.51 -2.64
C ILE A 812 14.74 25.36 -1.61
N ALA A 813 15.53 24.74 -0.73
CA ALA A 813 16.37 25.48 0.20
C ALA A 813 17.39 26.38 -0.51
N LYS A 814 18.00 25.91 -1.62
CA LYS A 814 18.88 26.74 -2.46
C LYS A 814 18.12 27.87 -3.16
N LEU A 815 16.88 27.63 -3.60
CA LEU A 815 16.07 28.63 -4.30
C LEU A 815 15.61 29.77 -3.39
N LEU A 816 15.44 29.48 -2.09
CA LEU A 816 14.97 30.43 -1.08
C LEU A 816 16.12 31.18 -0.38
N ASN A 817 17.36 30.81 -0.63
CA ASN A 817 18.58 31.49 -0.17
C ASN A 817 19.14 32.36 -1.29
#